data_AF-A0A969G5W5-F1
#
_entry.id   AF-A0A969G5W5-F1
#
_cell.length_a   1.000
_cell.length_b   1.000
_cell.length_c   1.000
_cell.angle_alpha   90.00
_cell.angle_beta   90.00
_cell.angle_gamma   90.00
#
_symmetry.space_group_name_H-M   'P 1'
#
loop_
_entity.id
_entity.type
_entity.pdbx_description
1 polymer ?
#
loop_
_entity_poly.entity_id
_entity_poly.type
_entity_poly.pdbx_seq_one_letter_code
_entity_poly.pdbx_strand_id
1 'polypeptide(L)'
;MRHTPSHRENPSSVETAIEPLSRFSAPVPAAPITEAEEEDSGGNKVGEITEMLQRRAFVIIGIASVFIVNAAWKLSQQPTIYSGNFQMLVEPANSQLNEFDPTASSKPKGTLDYATQLSILASPPLLSPVVEDLQKTYPNFSFGALLQGLKLKQIGETSIIQAEFSSNSQPLTQAVLEKISESYLEYSLTKRQTYLRQGLIFVDEQLKSLQSQVDEFQDQLQAFRQDNSFVQPVDRSNQLIAQLSALESERLLRQQELANVAATMQATQTPDGVKVLLAGDTAYQGLLSQLRAIDAEISQERTRFQDENVVIQSLQQRRSNLQPLLEQQGRVALEARLAEGAVQSQLLTTQIQNIDQERTRIESEIQGLPLLIRDYNNLERQQAIAQESLNNFLQSRQTLQIQAAQSEIPWEIVREPFASAQASDFSKALINKIVTGFALGIAIAFALDKIDGSFHTVSALQKKIKLPILGILPFNQQVFLSQESSAKAQKRKKKILNRIKQQIIRLSRRFSSSTSKLAIALFEEYDGTVEFFESLRVIHTNIQQIMDQKQQNIFVVSSASVGDGKTTIAINWADTAAVMGLKVLLIDANFRRPEIHEFLKLNNDKGLNNLLKDQTIDASSYAQKVFEERELYLLSPGTVEEDTATILTTERLTEILEKLRSQFDLIVLDAPSILGLADARILSRCTDGLILVASLHKTSQTVLKEAIDELESQHIPIIGLVANRQKGATPVLRATISQSNYVEYFPEDAQEEELPQNYEEPVESEELAGLESEELAGLESEEPIIKETVDTH
;
A
#
# COMPACT_ATOMS: atom_id res chain seq x y z
N MET A 1 -18.27 -76.71 53.56
CA MET A 1 -18.21 -76.91 55.03
C MET A 1 -18.41 -75.53 55.65
N ARG A 2 -19.56 -75.24 56.28
CA ARG A 2 -19.85 -75.50 57.72
C ARG A 2 -18.78 -74.82 58.59
N HIS A 3 -19.02 -73.88 59.50
CA HIS A 3 -20.06 -73.67 60.54
C HIS A 3 -19.93 -72.18 60.98
N THR A 4 -20.97 -71.34 61.14
CA THR A 4 -22.01 -71.24 62.22
C THR A 4 -21.44 -70.97 63.64
N PRO A 5 -22.21 -70.42 64.59
CA PRO A 5 -22.04 -69.08 65.17
C PRO A 5 -21.97 -69.16 66.72
N SER A 6 -22.09 -68.05 67.46
CA SER A 6 -22.68 -68.14 68.81
C SER A 6 -23.40 -66.87 69.27
N HIS A 7 -24.67 -67.08 69.61
CA HIS A 7 -25.59 -66.21 70.32
C HIS A 7 -25.19 -65.89 71.78
N ARG A 8 -25.69 -64.74 72.26
CA ARG A 8 -26.40 -64.57 73.56
C ARG A 8 -27.15 -63.24 73.50
N GLU A 9 -28.47 -63.27 73.34
CA GLU A 9 -29.53 -63.25 74.37
C GLU A 9 -29.85 -61.84 74.93
N ASN A 10 -31.12 -61.47 74.70
CA ASN A 10 -31.93 -60.32 75.12
C ASN A 10 -32.15 -60.34 76.67
N PRO A 11 -32.69 -59.32 77.39
CA PRO A 11 -34.01 -58.76 77.06
C PRO A 11 -34.36 -57.30 77.48
N SER A 12 -35.36 -56.76 76.77
CA SER A 12 -36.54 -56.02 77.27
C SER A 12 -36.47 -54.58 77.79
N SER A 13 -37.50 -53.83 77.36
CA SER A 13 -38.15 -52.65 77.98
C SER A 13 -37.46 -51.31 77.71
N VAL A 14 -38.09 -50.21 77.28
CA VAL A 14 -39.48 -49.73 77.33
C VAL A 14 -39.71 -48.80 76.14
N GLU A 15 -40.89 -48.93 75.54
CA GLU A 15 -41.46 -48.06 74.52
C GLU A 15 -41.97 -46.76 75.19
N THR A 16 -41.38 -45.62 74.86
CA THR A 16 -41.96 -44.29 75.14
C THR A 16 -42.04 -43.52 73.84
N ALA A 17 -43.27 -43.41 73.35
CA ALA A 17 -43.69 -42.50 72.31
C ALA A 17 -43.36 -41.05 72.71
N ILE A 18 -42.65 -40.32 71.83
CA ILE A 18 -42.62 -38.86 71.84
C ILE A 18 -42.82 -38.42 70.39
N GLU A 19 -44.00 -37.89 70.12
CA GLU A 19 -44.30 -37.02 68.98
C GLU A 19 -44.25 -35.54 69.48
N PRO A 20 -44.20 -34.53 68.60
CA PRO A 20 -43.00 -33.80 68.22
C PRO A 20 -42.95 -32.36 68.79
N LEU A 21 -41.76 -31.78 68.97
CA LEU A 21 -41.60 -30.33 69.15
C LEU A 21 -41.26 -29.67 67.80
N SER A 22 -42.27 -29.55 66.95
CA SER A 22 -42.23 -28.64 65.80
C SER A 22 -42.29 -27.18 66.29
N ARG A 23 -41.11 -26.56 66.49
CA ARG A 23 -40.98 -25.10 66.64
C ARG A 23 -40.13 -24.54 65.50
N PHE A 24 -40.60 -24.72 64.28
CA PHE A 24 -40.28 -23.83 63.18
C PHE A 24 -41.59 -23.57 62.46
N SER A 25 -42.03 -22.31 62.46
CA SER A 25 -42.99 -21.83 61.49
C SER A 25 -42.44 -22.17 60.10
N ALA A 26 -43.32 -22.65 59.21
CA ALA A 26 -42.97 -23.00 57.84
C ALA A 26 -42.05 -21.93 57.21
N PRO A 27 -41.11 -22.31 56.33
CA PRO A 27 -40.33 -21.34 55.60
C PRO A 27 -41.29 -20.40 54.88
N VAL A 28 -41.08 -19.09 55.05
CA VAL A 28 -41.75 -18.06 54.24
C VAL A 28 -41.58 -18.48 52.78
N PRO A 29 -42.66 -18.59 51.98
CA PRO A 29 -42.51 -18.89 50.57
C PRO A 29 -41.64 -17.79 49.98
N ALA A 30 -40.51 -18.19 49.38
CA ALA A 30 -39.68 -17.30 48.59
C ALA A 30 -40.61 -16.56 47.62
N ALA A 31 -40.53 -15.22 47.60
CA ALA A 31 -41.16 -14.43 46.56
C ALA A 31 -40.75 -15.04 45.20
N PRO A 32 -41.66 -15.10 44.20
CA PRO A 32 -41.36 -15.72 42.93
C PRO A 32 -40.20 -14.96 42.30
N ILE A 33 -39.02 -15.56 42.32
CA ILE A 33 -37.91 -15.15 41.48
C ILE A 33 -38.35 -15.61 40.10
N THR A 34 -38.77 -14.64 39.28
CA THR A 34 -38.94 -14.81 37.85
C THR A 34 -37.75 -15.61 37.34
N GLU A 35 -38.04 -16.77 36.74
CA GLU A 35 -37.09 -17.49 35.90
C GLU A 35 -36.67 -16.53 34.78
N ALA A 36 -35.60 -15.78 35.02
CA ALA A 36 -34.84 -15.15 33.96
C ALA A 36 -34.13 -16.30 33.25
N GLU A 37 -34.60 -16.56 32.04
CA GLU A 37 -33.98 -17.44 31.05
C GLU A 37 -32.46 -17.30 31.11
N GLU A 38 -31.77 -18.45 31.02
CA GLU A 38 -30.34 -18.51 30.73
C GLU A 38 -30.09 -17.93 29.33
N GLU A 39 -30.15 -16.61 29.20
CA GLU A 39 -29.41 -15.92 28.15
C GLU A 39 -27.94 -15.93 28.56
N ASP A 40 -27.17 -16.76 27.86
CA ASP A 40 -25.71 -16.71 27.74
C ASP A 40 -25.31 -15.36 27.13
N SER A 41 -25.57 -14.28 27.87
CA SER A 41 -25.12 -12.94 27.54
C SER A 41 -23.61 -12.93 27.77
N GLY A 42 -22.87 -12.75 26.68
CA GLY A 42 -21.43 -12.51 26.65
C GLY A 42 -21.04 -11.18 27.32
N GLY A 43 -21.45 -10.99 28.57
CA GLY A 43 -21.22 -9.81 29.37
C GLY A 43 -19.79 -9.77 29.89
N ASN A 44 -19.00 -8.84 29.34
CA ASN A 44 -17.73 -8.35 29.85
C ASN A 44 -16.59 -9.35 30.13
N LYS A 45 -16.38 -10.33 29.22
CA LYS A 45 -15.08 -11.04 29.15
C LYS A 45 -13.89 -10.06 29.03
N VAL A 46 -14.10 -8.90 28.41
CA VAL A 46 -13.09 -7.84 28.30
C VAL A 46 -12.72 -7.27 29.67
N GLY A 47 -13.69 -7.05 30.57
CA GLY A 47 -13.44 -6.55 31.92
C GLY A 47 -12.59 -7.52 32.74
N GLU A 48 -12.92 -8.81 32.71
CA GLU A 48 -12.16 -9.85 33.41
C GLU A 48 -10.71 -9.95 32.92
N ILE A 49 -10.50 -9.84 31.60
CA ILE A 49 -9.16 -9.84 31.00
C ILE A 49 -8.40 -8.57 31.42
N THR A 50 -9.04 -7.39 31.46
CA THR A 50 -8.36 -6.16 31.86
C THR A 50 -7.90 -6.18 33.33
N GLU A 51 -8.72 -6.71 34.24
CA GLU A 51 -8.31 -6.84 35.64
C GLU A 51 -7.21 -7.88 35.82
N MET A 52 -7.29 -9.00 35.09
CA MET A 52 -6.26 -10.04 35.08
C MET A 52 -4.91 -9.50 34.57
N LEU A 53 -4.94 -8.70 33.50
CA LEU A 53 -3.75 -8.02 32.97
C LEU A 53 -3.13 -7.07 34.00
N GLN A 54 -3.94 -6.31 34.77
CA GLN A 54 -3.43 -5.43 35.82
C GLN A 54 -2.80 -6.22 36.98
N ARG A 55 -3.44 -7.31 37.43
CA ARG A 55 -2.95 -8.14 38.54
C ARG A 55 -1.64 -8.86 38.21
N ARG A 56 -1.48 -9.30 36.97
CA ARG A 56 -0.32 -10.08 36.50
C ARG A 56 0.64 -9.28 35.62
N ALA A 57 0.51 -7.96 35.57
CA ALA A 57 1.33 -7.07 34.75
C ALA A 57 2.84 -7.31 34.96
N PHE A 58 3.28 -7.52 36.21
CA PHE A 58 4.68 -7.80 36.51
C PHE A 58 5.18 -9.13 35.92
N VAL A 59 4.34 -10.15 35.82
CA VAL A 59 4.68 -11.45 35.21
C VAL A 59 4.82 -11.31 33.69
N ILE A 60 3.88 -10.60 33.07
CA ILE A 60 3.88 -10.34 31.62
C ILE A 60 5.12 -9.52 31.24
N ILE A 61 5.40 -8.44 31.97
CA ILE A 61 6.58 -7.59 31.77
C ILE A 61 7.87 -8.39 32.02
N GLY A 62 7.91 -9.23 33.06
CA GLY A 62 9.05 -10.08 33.36
C GLY A 62 9.40 -11.02 32.21
N ILE A 63 8.41 -11.76 31.69
CA ILE A 63 8.61 -12.69 30.56
C ILE A 63 9.01 -11.93 29.29
N ALA A 64 8.31 -10.84 28.96
CA ALA A 64 8.63 -10.02 27.79
C ALA A 64 10.06 -9.47 27.87
N SER A 65 10.52 -9.04 29.04
CA SER A 65 11.88 -8.52 29.23
C SER A 65 12.97 -9.55 28.94
N VAL A 66 12.77 -10.82 29.30
CA VAL A 66 13.71 -11.91 29.00
C VAL A 66 13.84 -12.14 27.49
N PHE A 67 12.72 -12.12 26.77
CA PHE A 67 12.72 -12.24 25.30
C PHE A 67 13.39 -11.05 24.61
N ILE A 68 13.15 -9.83 25.11
CA ILE A 68 13.78 -8.60 24.60
C ILE A 68 15.29 -8.63 24.83
N VAL A 69 15.76 -9.00 26.03
CA VAL A 69 17.19 -9.09 26.36
C VAL A 69 17.88 -10.17 25.53
N ASN A 70 17.25 -11.34 25.36
CA ASN A 70 17.80 -12.42 24.53
C ASN A 70 17.90 -11.99 23.05
N ALA A 71 16.87 -11.34 22.53
CA ALA A 71 16.87 -10.81 21.16
C ALA A 71 17.97 -9.76 20.96
N ALA A 72 18.11 -8.80 21.89
CA ALA A 72 19.15 -7.78 21.85
C ALA A 72 20.56 -8.38 21.92
N TRP A 73 20.78 -9.37 22.78
CA TRP A 73 22.06 -10.07 22.92
C TRP A 73 22.44 -10.85 21.65
N LYS A 74 21.49 -11.58 21.05
CA LYS A 74 21.71 -12.33 19.81
C LYS A 74 21.95 -11.42 18.60
N LEU A 75 21.26 -10.27 18.54
CA LEU A 75 21.48 -9.26 17.50
C LEU A 75 22.82 -8.54 17.66
N SER A 76 23.27 -8.29 18.90
CA SER A 76 24.59 -7.69 19.16
C SER A 76 25.77 -8.54 18.69
N GLN A 77 25.56 -9.83 18.41
CA GLN A 77 26.60 -10.73 17.89
C GLN A 77 26.54 -10.93 16.37
N GLN A 78 25.56 -10.34 15.68
CA GLN A 78 25.50 -10.42 14.22
C GLN A 78 26.50 -9.44 13.59
N PRO A 79 27.34 -9.89 12.63
CA PRO A 79 28.26 -8.99 11.94
C PRO A 79 27.47 -7.96 11.13
N THR A 80 27.95 -6.71 11.12
CA THR A 80 27.39 -5.63 10.31
C THR A 80 27.56 -5.97 8.83
N ILE A 81 26.46 -6.17 8.11
CA ILE A 81 26.48 -6.34 6.66
C ILE A 81 26.55 -4.96 6.02
N TYR A 82 27.55 -4.75 5.18
CA TYR A 82 27.71 -3.54 4.38
C TYR A 82 27.16 -3.79 2.99
N SER A 83 26.23 -2.95 2.55
CA SER A 83 25.69 -2.99 1.19
C SER A 83 25.98 -1.69 0.48
N GLY A 84 26.35 -1.80 -0.78
CA GLY A 84 26.48 -0.64 -1.65
C GLY A 84 25.76 -0.86 -2.97
N ASN A 85 25.53 0.21 -3.70
CA ASN A 85 25.09 0.11 -5.08
C ASN A 85 25.68 1.24 -5.93
N PHE A 86 25.67 1.01 -7.23
CA PHE A 86 25.81 2.07 -8.24
C PHE A 86 24.69 1.93 -9.26
N GLN A 87 24.42 3.01 -9.98
CA GLN A 87 23.42 3.05 -11.05
C GLN A 87 24.07 3.53 -12.33
N MET A 88 23.79 2.86 -13.43
CA MET A 88 24.31 3.20 -14.75
C MET A 88 23.18 3.31 -15.76
N LEU A 89 23.25 4.33 -16.61
CA LEU A 89 22.40 4.49 -17.78
C LEU A 89 22.95 3.62 -18.91
N VAL A 90 22.13 2.71 -19.41
CA VAL A 90 22.51 1.72 -20.43
C VAL A 90 21.78 2.03 -21.73
N GLU A 91 22.52 2.43 -22.74
CA GLU A 91 21.98 2.58 -24.10
C GLU A 91 22.01 1.24 -24.86
N PRO A 92 20.97 0.93 -25.66
CA PRO A 92 20.97 -0.25 -26.53
C PRO A 92 22.06 -0.13 -27.60
N ALA A 93 22.97 -1.11 -27.64
CA ALA A 93 24.07 -1.15 -28.63
C ALA A 93 23.60 -1.23 -30.10
N ASN A 94 22.34 -1.59 -30.35
CA ASN A 94 21.82 -1.91 -31.69
C ASN A 94 20.83 -0.87 -32.25
N SER A 95 20.47 0.18 -31.52
CA SER A 95 19.43 1.13 -31.95
C SER A 95 19.82 1.91 -33.20
N GLN A 96 21.10 2.21 -33.38
CA GLN A 96 21.60 3.04 -34.47
C GLN A 96 22.03 2.24 -35.71
N LEU A 97 22.42 0.96 -35.55
CA LEU A 97 22.79 0.11 -36.69
C LEU A 97 21.57 -0.35 -37.52
N ASN A 98 20.42 -0.51 -36.87
CA ASN A 98 19.17 -0.86 -37.57
C ASN A 98 18.68 0.26 -38.51
N GLU A 99 19.19 1.48 -38.38
CA GLU A 99 18.86 2.61 -39.24
C GLU A 99 19.52 2.51 -40.63
N PHE A 100 20.56 1.68 -40.75
CA PHE A 100 21.33 1.48 -41.98
C PHE A 100 20.99 0.16 -42.71
N ASP A 101 20.06 -0.63 -42.18
CA ASP A 101 19.52 -1.82 -42.84
C ASP A 101 18.12 -1.53 -43.40
N PRO A 102 17.97 -1.30 -44.72
CA PRO A 102 16.66 -1.02 -45.33
C PRO A 102 15.66 -2.18 -45.18
N THR A 103 16.12 -3.39 -44.86
CA THR A 103 15.27 -4.56 -44.59
C THR A 103 14.83 -4.66 -43.12
N ALA A 104 15.46 -3.93 -42.20
CA ALA A 104 15.15 -3.93 -40.78
C ALA A 104 13.85 -3.17 -40.42
N SER A 105 13.29 -2.41 -41.37
CA SER A 105 12.02 -1.68 -41.27
C SER A 105 10.80 -2.50 -40.84
N SER A 106 10.91 -3.84 -40.86
CA SER A 106 9.83 -4.78 -40.54
C SER A 106 9.96 -5.47 -39.18
N LYS A 107 11.06 -5.29 -38.44
CA LYS A 107 11.18 -5.80 -37.05
C LYS A 107 10.67 -4.73 -36.08
N PRO A 108 9.83 -5.09 -35.10
CA PRO A 108 9.47 -4.13 -34.05
C PRO A 108 10.76 -3.59 -33.42
N LYS A 109 10.84 -2.26 -33.23
CA LYS A 109 11.90 -1.59 -32.45
C LYS A 109 12.17 -2.48 -31.23
N GLY A 110 13.31 -3.19 -31.25
CA GLY A 110 13.54 -4.29 -30.32
C GLY A 110 13.32 -3.79 -28.90
N THR A 111 12.27 -4.29 -28.25
CA THR A 111 12.11 -4.14 -26.80
C THR A 111 13.42 -4.59 -26.19
N LEU A 112 14.12 -3.67 -25.49
CA LEU A 112 15.38 -4.02 -24.84
C LEU A 112 15.13 -5.24 -23.95
N ASP A 113 15.74 -6.37 -24.33
CA ASP A 113 15.73 -7.56 -23.49
C ASP A 113 16.77 -7.36 -22.38
N TYR A 114 16.37 -6.57 -21.37
CA TYR A 114 17.18 -6.34 -20.19
C TYR A 114 17.48 -7.65 -19.46
N ALA A 115 16.65 -8.69 -19.58
CA ALA A 115 16.96 -9.99 -19.01
C ALA A 115 18.22 -10.60 -19.65
N THR A 116 18.33 -10.51 -20.98
CA THR A 116 19.55 -10.90 -21.69
C THR A 116 20.74 -10.04 -21.27
N GLN A 117 20.61 -8.71 -21.20
CA GLN A 117 21.72 -7.83 -20.78
C GLN A 117 22.19 -8.12 -19.35
N LEU A 118 21.27 -8.29 -18.40
CA LEU A 118 21.59 -8.63 -17.01
C LEU A 118 22.31 -9.98 -16.91
N SER A 119 21.92 -10.96 -17.75
CA SER A 119 22.60 -12.26 -17.81
C SER A 119 24.03 -12.15 -18.36
N ILE A 120 24.26 -11.26 -19.33
CA ILE A 120 25.59 -10.99 -19.89
C ILE A 120 26.45 -10.27 -18.85
N LEU A 121 25.90 -9.28 -18.14
CA LEU A 121 26.61 -8.56 -17.07
C LEU A 121 27.02 -9.49 -15.91
N ALA A 122 26.21 -10.51 -15.62
CA ALA A 122 26.52 -11.54 -14.63
C ALA A 122 27.45 -12.66 -15.17
N SER A 123 27.89 -12.59 -16.43
CA SER A 123 28.61 -13.68 -17.08
C SER A 123 30.09 -13.77 -16.66
N PRO A 124 30.69 -14.98 -16.65
CA PRO A 124 32.09 -15.16 -16.27
C PRO A 124 33.09 -14.30 -17.08
N PRO A 125 32.95 -14.09 -18.40
CA PRO A 125 33.89 -13.26 -19.16
C PRO A 125 34.04 -11.81 -18.66
N LEU A 126 32.99 -11.24 -18.06
CA LEU A 126 33.03 -9.86 -17.53
C LEU A 126 33.48 -9.83 -16.07
N LEU A 127 33.02 -10.78 -15.26
CA LEU A 127 33.24 -10.73 -13.82
C LEU A 127 34.52 -11.47 -13.36
N SER A 128 35.07 -12.40 -14.14
CA SER A 128 36.30 -13.12 -13.76
C SER A 128 37.52 -12.20 -13.69
N PRO A 129 37.77 -11.30 -14.66
CA PRO A 129 38.88 -10.34 -14.57
C PRO A 129 38.78 -9.43 -13.35
N VAL A 130 37.54 -9.04 -12.97
CA VAL A 130 37.28 -8.26 -11.75
C VAL A 130 37.68 -9.03 -10.50
N VAL A 131 37.36 -10.33 -10.42
CA VAL A 131 37.76 -11.19 -9.31
C VAL A 131 39.28 -11.35 -9.25
N GLU A 132 39.94 -11.59 -10.39
CA GLU A 132 41.40 -11.71 -10.46
C GLU A 132 42.12 -10.45 -9.99
N ASP A 133 41.60 -9.27 -10.32
CA ASP A 133 42.16 -8.00 -9.85
C ASP A 133 41.92 -7.80 -8.35
N LEU A 134 40.71 -8.09 -7.87
CA LEU A 134 40.37 -7.99 -6.45
C LEU A 134 41.14 -8.99 -5.58
N GLN A 135 41.48 -10.17 -6.11
CA GLN A 135 42.26 -11.19 -5.40
C GLN A 135 43.67 -10.73 -5.02
N LYS A 136 44.24 -9.76 -5.75
CA LYS A 136 45.55 -9.15 -5.40
C LYS A 136 45.51 -8.46 -4.04
N THR A 137 44.37 -7.84 -3.72
CA THR A 137 44.16 -7.10 -2.45
C THR A 137 43.39 -7.94 -1.42
N TYR A 138 42.54 -8.86 -1.87
CA TYR A 138 41.67 -9.71 -1.06
C TYR A 138 41.83 -11.20 -1.45
N PRO A 139 42.86 -11.92 -0.94
CA PRO A 139 43.23 -13.26 -1.42
C PRO A 139 42.14 -14.34 -1.27
N ASN A 140 41.22 -14.16 -0.32
CA ASN A 140 40.12 -15.09 -0.04
C ASN A 140 38.85 -14.79 -0.85
N PHE A 141 38.84 -13.74 -1.68
CA PHE A 141 37.69 -13.39 -2.50
C PHE A 141 37.58 -14.34 -3.70
N SER A 142 36.38 -14.86 -3.96
CA SER A 142 36.14 -15.83 -5.02
C SER A 142 34.98 -15.39 -5.90
N PHE A 143 34.94 -15.94 -7.12
CA PHE A 143 33.84 -15.71 -8.05
C PHE A 143 32.47 -16.11 -7.49
N GLY A 144 32.42 -17.20 -6.72
CA GLY A 144 31.19 -17.60 -6.02
C GLY A 144 30.75 -16.59 -4.96
N ALA A 145 31.70 -16.00 -4.22
CA ALA A 145 31.40 -14.93 -3.26
C ALA A 145 30.89 -13.65 -3.95
N LEU A 146 31.44 -13.32 -5.13
CA LEU A 146 30.96 -12.20 -5.95
C LEU A 146 29.52 -12.42 -6.40
N LEU A 147 29.20 -13.58 -6.99
CA LEU A 147 27.85 -13.89 -7.46
C LEU A 147 26.82 -13.98 -6.33
N GLN A 148 27.19 -14.48 -5.16
CA GLN A 148 26.28 -14.52 -4.00
C GLN A 148 25.97 -13.11 -3.46
N GLY A 149 26.95 -12.20 -3.52
CA GLY A 149 26.79 -10.83 -3.05
C GLY A 149 26.18 -9.87 -4.08
N LEU A 150 26.33 -10.15 -5.38
CA LEU A 150 25.92 -9.25 -6.47
C LEU A 150 24.46 -9.47 -6.88
N LYS A 151 23.69 -8.38 -6.92
CA LYS A 151 22.32 -8.35 -7.43
C LYS A 151 22.20 -7.26 -8.49
N LEU A 152 21.82 -7.65 -9.70
CA LEU A 152 21.58 -6.74 -10.81
C LEU A 152 20.06 -6.60 -11.04
N LYS A 153 19.57 -5.36 -11.16
CA LYS A 153 18.14 -5.08 -11.33
C LYS A 153 17.94 -3.87 -12.23
N GLN A 154 16.86 -3.86 -12.99
CA GLN A 154 16.39 -2.66 -13.69
C GLN A 154 15.54 -1.80 -12.74
N ILE A 155 15.68 -0.48 -12.82
CA ILE A 155 14.86 0.45 -12.05
C ILE A 155 13.59 0.80 -12.84
N GLY A 156 12.45 0.21 -12.49
CA GLY A 156 11.19 0.42 -13.20
C GLY A 156 11.30 0.03 -14.68
N GLU A 157 10.65 0.79 -15.57
CA GLU A 157 10.77 0.66 -17.03
C GLU A 157 11.79 1.65 -17.62
N THR A 158 12.86 1.96 -16.87
CA THR A 158 13.91 2.91 -17.31
C THR A 158 15.11 2.19 -17.91
N SER A 159 15.97 2.95 -18.61
CA SER A 159 17.27 2.47 -19.09
C SER A 159 18.36 2.39 -18.03
N ILE A 160 17.98 2.41 -16.74
CA ILE A 160 18.93 2.42 -15.63
C ILE A 160 19.04 1.01 -15.04
N ILE A 161 20.28 0.49 -15.03
CA ILE A 161 20.63 -0.75 -14.34
C ILE A 161 21.28 -0.40 -13.00
N GLN A 162 20.79 -1.02 -11.94
CA GLN A 162 21.37 -0.95 -10.60
C GLN A 162 22.12 -2.24 -10.29
N ALA A 163 23.39 -2.10 -9.94
CA ALA A 163 24.21 -3.17 -9.39
C ALA A 163 24.36 -2.96 -7.88
N GLU A 164 23.92 -3.93 -7.10
CA GLU A 164 24.00 -3.93 -5.64
C GLU A 164 24.93 -5.06 -5.19
N PHE A 165 25.83 -4.77 -4.25
CA PHE A 165 26.73 -5.76 -3.68
C PHE A 165 26.72 -5.69 -2.15
N SER A 166 26.67 -6.86 -1.50
CA SER A 166 26.63 -6.98 -0.04
C SER A 166 27.76 -7.87 0.47
N SER A 167 28.50 -7.40 1.50
CA SER A 167 29.58 -8.15 2.15
C SER A 167 29.78 -7.72 3.61
N ASN A 168 30.60 -8.47 4.36
CA ASN A 168 30.91 -8.21 5.77
C ASN A 168 31.99 -7.14 5.97
N SER A 169 32.46 -6.50 4.91
CA SER A 169 33.58 -5.54 4.94
C SER A 169 33.26 -4.34 4.03
N GLN A 170 33.19 -3.14 4.61
CA GLN A 170 32.93 -1.91 3.88
C GLN A 170 33.99 -1.63 2.79
N PRO A 171 35.31 -1.74 3.05
CA PRO A 171 36.33 -1.54 2.01
C PRO A 171 36.23 -2.54 0.86
N LEU A 172 35.87 -3.80 1.15
CA LEU A 172 35.65 -4.82 0.12
C LEU A 172 34.41 -4.49 -0.72
N THR A 173 33.30 -4.11 -0.08
CA THR A 173 32.07 -3.74 -0.80
C THR A 173 32.30 -2.56 -1.74
N GLN A 174 33.02 -1.53 -1.29
CA GLN A 174 33.37 -0.36 -2.10
C GLN A 174 34.25 -0.79 -3.30
N ALA A 175 35.34 -1.51 -3.04
CA ALA A 175 36.28 -1.92 -4.08
C ALA A 175 35.63 -2.84 -5.13
N VAL A 176 34.72 -3.74 -4.71
CA VAL A 176 33.97 -4.60 -5.63
C VAL A 176 33.08 -3.78 -6.55
N LEU A 177 32.29 -2.85 -6.01
CA LEU A 177 31.38 -2.02 -6.81
C LEU A 177 32.14 -1.10 -7.76
N GLU A 178 33.26 -0.52 -7.32
CA GLU A 178 34.15 0.30 -8.14
C GLU A 178 34.72 -0.50 -9.31
N LYS A 179 35.30 -1.68 -9.06
CA LYS A 179 35.87 -2.53 -10.11
C LYS A 179 34.83 -3.10 -11.07
N ILE A 180 33.64 -3.47 -10.59
CA ILE A 180 32.54 -3.89 -11.45
C ILE A 180 32.09 -2.73 -12.33
N SER A 181 31.99 -1.50 -11.79
CA SER A 181 31.58 -0.34 -12.56
C SER A 181 32.59 -0.03 -13.70
N GLU A 182 33.89 -0.04 -13.41
CA GLU A 182 34.95 0.12 -14.41
C GLU A 182 34.86 -0.93 -15.52
N SER A 183 34.71 -2.20 -15.13
CA SER A 183 34.62 -3.32 -16.08
C SER A 183 33.38 -3.23 -16.98
N TYR A 184 32.24 -2.78 -16.45
CA TYR A 184 31.02 -2.58 -17.23
C TYR A 184 31.15 -1.42 -18.22
N LEU A 185 31.77 -0.31 -17.81
CA LEU A 185 32.06 0.81 -18.71
C LEU A 185 33.02 0.38 -19.84
N GLU A 186 34.10 -0.31 -19.50
CA GLU A 186 35.06 -0.83 -20.48
C GLU A 186 34.43 -1.84 -21.46
N TYR A 187 33.56 -2.72 -20.96
CA TYR A 187 32.80 -3.64 -21.80
C TYR A 187 31.93 -2.89 -22.81
N SER A 188 31.20 -1.86 -22.37
CA SER A 188 30.31 -1.08 -23.23
C SER A 188 31.07 -0.36 -24.35
N LEU A 189 32.23 0.23 -24.01
CA LEU A 189 33.12 0.89 -24.95
C LEU A 189 33.69 -0.12 -25.96
N THR A 190 34.20 -1.27 -25.48
CA THR A 190 34.77 -2.33 -26.34
C THR A 190 33.72 -2.88 -27.30
N LYS A 191 32.50 -3.10 -26.81
CA LYS A 191 31.38 -3.55 -27.66
C LYS A 191 31.02 -2.51 -28.71
N ARG A 192 30.87 -1.24 -28.34
CA ARG A 192 30.60 -0.16 -29.31
C ARG A 192 31.69 -0.07 -30.37
N GLN A 193 32.96 -0.08 -29.98
CA GLN A 193 34.09 -0.07 -30.93
C GLN A 193 34.06 -1.26 -31.88
N THR A 194 33.74 -2.45 -31.35
CA THR A 194 33.60 -3.67 -32.17
C THR A 194 32.46 -3.52 -33.17
N TYR A 195 31.30 -3.01 -32.74
CA TYR A 195 30.14 -2.77 -33.60
C TYR A 195 30.42 -1.71 -34.67
N LEU A 196 31.02 -0.58 -34.32
CA LEU A 196 31.40 0.47 -35.26
C LEU A 196 32.41 -0.05 -36.29
N ARG A 197 33.41 -0.85 -35.86
CA ARG A 197 34.38 -1.47 -36.76
C ARG A 197 33.73 -2.47 -37.71
N GLN A 198 32.83 -3.31 -37.22
CA GLN A 198 32.07 -4.25 -38.06
C GLN A 198 31.16 -3.52 -39.05
N GLY A 199 30.49 -2.45 -38.61
CA GLY A 199 29.68 -1.59 -39.46
C GLY A 199 30.51 -0.93 -40.56
N LEU A 200 31.70 -0.42 -40.25
CA LEU A 200 32.62 0.14 -41.24
C LEU A 200 33.06 -0.90 -42.27
N ILE A 201 33.42 -2.12 -41.85
CA ILE A 201 33.78 -3.22 -42.76
C ILE A 201 32.62 -3.54 -43.71
N PHE A 202 31.40 -3.66 -43.17
CA PHE A 202 30.21 -3.90 -43.99
C PHE A 202 29.97 -2.79 -45.01
N VAL A 203 30.03 -1.52 -44.58
CA VAL A 203 29.84 -0.37 -45.47
C VAL A 203 30.93 -0.31 -46.54
N ASP A 204 32.19 -0.57 -46.20
CA ASP A 204 33.30 -0.57 -47.16
C ASP A 204 33.15 -1.68 -48.23
N GLU A 205 32.68 -2.87 -47.84
CA GLU A 205 32.37 -3.95 -48.78
C GLU A 205 31.22 -3.57 -49.74
N GLN A 206 30.16 -2.96 -49.21
CA GLN A 206 29.02 -2.50 -50.03
C GLN A 206 29.43 -1.36 -50.97
N LEU A 207 30.25 -0.40 -50.51
CA LEU A 207 30.75 0.69 -51.33
C LEU A 207 31.53 0.17 -52.55
N LYS A 208 32.37 -0.85 -52.37
CA LYS A 208 33.11 -1.46 -53.48
C LYS A 208 32.17 -2.09 -54.52
N SER A 209 31.14 -2.80 -54.05
CA SER A 209 30.13 -3.40 -54.94
C SER A 209 29.32 -2.32 -55.68
N LEU A 210 28.83 -1.30 -54.97
CA LEU A 210 28.05 -0.22 -55.55
C LEU A 210 28.85 0.60 -56.56
N GLN A 211 30.13 0.88 -56.26
CA GLN A 211 31.02 1.56 -57.20
C GLN A 211 31.16 0.76 -58.50
N SER A 212 31.39 -0.56 -58.41
CA SER A 212 31.44 -1.42 -59.60
C SER A 212 30.12 -1.45 -60.39
N GLN A 213 28.97 -1.41 -59.72
CA GLN A 213 27.66 -1.38 -60.38
C GLN A 213 27.42 -0.03 -61.09
N VAL A 214 27.81 1.07 -60.46
CA VAL A 214 27.74 2.41 -61.08
C VAL A 214 28.60 2.44 -62.34
N ASP A 215 29.85 1.95 -62.26
CA ASP A 215 30.77 1.88 -63.40
C ASP A 215 30.19 1.00 -64.51
N GLU A 216 29.63 -0.17 -64.17
CA GLU A 216 28.97 -1.06 -65.13
C GLU A 216 27.78 -0.39 -65.84
N PHE A 217 26.90 0.29 -65.12
CA PHE A 217 25.78 1.00 -65.73
C PHE A 217 26.22 2.20 -66.57
N GLN A 218 27.29 2.89 -66.17
CA GLN A 218 27.90 3.96 -66.98
C GLN A 218 28.44 3.42 -68.30
N ASP A 219 29.17 2.31 -68.26
CA ASP A 219 29.70 1.63 -69.45
C ASP A 219 28.57 1.12 -70.36
N GLN A 220 27.52 0.51 -69.79
CA GLN A 220 26.35 0.08 -70.54
C GLN A 220 25.62 1.25 -71.21
N LEU A 221 25.45 2.38 -70.50
CA LEU A 221 24.82 3.58 -71.07
C LEU A 221 25.67 4.19 -72.19
N GLN A 222 27.00 4.20 -72.02
CA GLN A 222 27.93 4.65 -73.05
C GLN A 222 27.89 3.75 -74.28
N ALA A 223 27.94 2.42 -74.11
CA ALA A 223 27.81 1.47 -75.19
C ALA A 223 26.47 1.63 -75.91
N PHE A 224 25.37 1.77 -75.17
CA PHE A 224 24.04 2.00 -75.74
C PHE A 224 23.97 3.27 -76.60
N ARG A 225 24.60 4.36 -76.16
CA ARG A 225 24.72 5.61 -76.93
C ARG A 225 25.56 5.43 -78.20
N GLN A 226 26.67 4.69 -78.11
CA GLN A 226 27.56 4.42 -79.25
C GLN A 226 26.88 3.52 -80.29
N ASP A 227 26.30 2.40 -79.87
CA ASP A 227 25.64 1.41 -80.74
C ASP A 227 24.45 2.01 -81.49
N ASN A 228 23.73 2.94 -80.86
CA ASN A 228 22.56 3.59 -81.45
C ASN A 228 22.83 5.01 -81.99
N SER A 229 24.09 5.47 -81.98
CA SER A 229 24.54 6.74 -82.56
C SER A 229 23.77 7.99 -82.10
N PHE A 230 23.48 8.10 -80.80
CA PHE A 230 22.92 9.32 -80.20
C PHE A 230 23.50 9.62 -78.82
N VAL A 231 23.43 10.88 -78.39
CA VAL A 231 23.73 11.26 -77.01
C VAL A 231 22.48 11.12 -76.13
N GLN A 232 21.36 11.69 -76.59
CA GLN A 232 20.03 11.46 -76.03
C GLN A 232 19.05 10.99 -77.11
N PRO A 233 18.24 9.95 -76.86
CA PRO A 233 17.26 9.46 -77.83
C PRO A 233 16.22 10.52 -78.26
N VAL A 234 15.83 11.41 -77.33
CA VAL A 234 14.85 12.47 -77.59
C VAL A 234 15.36 13.48 -78.60
N ASP A 235 16.64 13.87 -78.51
CA ASP A 235 17.26 14.77 -79.48
C ASP A 235 17.29 14.15 -80.89
N ARG A 236 17.59 12.84 -80.98
CA ARG A 236 17.54 12.09 -82.24
C ARG A 236 16.13 12.03 -82.81
N SER A 237 15.12 11.81 -81.95
CA SER A 237 13.70 11.85 -82.35
C SER A 237 13.32 13.20 -82.95
N ASN A 238 13.71 14.30 -82.28
CA ASN A 238 13.40 15.66 -82.74
C ASN A 238 14.08 15.96 -84.09
N GLN A 239 15.32 15.50 -84.30
CA GLN A 239 16.01 15.64 -85.57
C GLN A 239 15.31 14.87 -86.70
N LEU A 240 14.89 13.63 -86.46
CA LEU A 240 14.18 12.82 -87.45
C LEU A 240 12.81 13.42 -87.79
N ILE A 241 12.06 13.92 -86.81
CA ILE A 241 10.79 14.63 -87.03
C ILE A 241 11.01 15.90 -87.87
N ALA A 242 12.07 16.66 -87.59
CA ALA A 242 12.43 17.83 -88.39
C ALA A 242 12.79 17.47 -89.84
N GLN A 243 13.56 16.39 -90.06
CA GLN A 243 13.87 15.88 -91.40
C GLN A 243 12.62 15.39 -92.14
N LEU A 244 11.75 14.64 -91.45
CA LEU A 244 10.48 14.14 -91.98
C LEU A 244 9.60 15.30 -92.46
N SER A 245 9.40 16.32 -91.63
CA SER A 245 8.61 17.51 -92.00
C SER A 245 9.22 18.30 -93.17
N ALA A 246 10.55 18.37 -93.28
CA ALA A 246 11.21 18.97 -94.44
C ALA A 246 10.95 18.17 -95.73
N LEU A 247 11.04 16.83 -95.69
CA LEU A 247 10.73 15.96 -96.82
C LEU A 247 9.25 16.01 -97.20
N GLU A 248 8.33 16.08 -96.23
CA GLU A 248 6.90 16.24 -96.49
C GLU A 248 6.60 17.55 -97.22
N SER A 249 7.27 18.63 -96.82
CA SER A 249 7.19 19.93 -97.50
C SER A 249 7.72 19.85 -98.95
N GLU A 250 8.88 19.23 -99.15
CA GLU A 250 9.44 19.03 -100.50
C GLU A 250 8.52 18.16 -101.38
N ARG A 251 7.95 17.09 -100.82
CA ARG A 251 7.00 16.23 -101.53
C ARG A 251 5.78 17.02 -101.97
N LEU A 252 5.22 17.85 -101.11
CA LEU A 252 4.05 18.67 -101.40
C LEU A 252 4.33 19.64 -102.56
N LEU A 253 5.52 20.27 -102.57
CA LEU A 253 5.96 21.15 -103.65
C LEU A 253 6.06 20.40 -104.99
N ARG A 254 6.70 19.22 -105.01
CA ARG A 254 6.82 18.39 -106.23
C ARG A 254 5.47 17.87 -106.71
N GLN A 255 4.57 17.53 -105.79
CA GLN A 255 3.21 17.10 -106.11
C GLN A 255 2.40 18.23 -106.75
N GLN A 256 2.59 19.47 -106.28
CA GLN A 256 2.00 20.65 -106.90
C GLN A 256 2.56 20.89 -108.31
N GLU A 257 3.88 20.78 -108.51
CA GLU A 257 4.50 20.86 -109.84
C GLU A 257 3.94 19.80 -110.80
N LEU A 258 3.79 18.56 -110.33
CA LEU A 258 3.21 17.47 -111.13
C LEU A 258 1.75 17.75 -111.50
N ALA A 259 0.95 18.26 -110.57
CA ALA A 259 -0.43 18.67 -110.81
C ALA A 259 -0.53 19.79 -111.87
N ASN A 260 0.40 20.76 -111.84
CA ASN A 260 0.47 21.82 -112.84
C ASN A 260 0.82 21.28 -114.23
N VAL A 261 1.78 20.35 -114.33
CA VAL A 261 2.13 19.70 -115.60
C VAL A 261 0.95 18.86 -116.11
N ALA A 262 0.27 18.11 -115.23
CA ALA A 262 -0.91 17.33 -115.58
C ALA A 262 -2.07 18.22 -116.08
N ALA A 263 -2.34 19.36 -115.43
CA ALA A 263 -3.32 20.34 -115.87
C ALA A 263 -2.98 20.92 -117.25
N THR A 264 -1.69 21.20 -117.49
CA THR A 264 -1.19 21.68 -118.80
C THR A 264 -1.43 20.63 -119.89
N MET A 265 -1.15 19.35 -119.60
CA MET A 265 -1.44 18.25 -120.52
C MET A 265 -2.95 18.07 -120.76
N GLN A 266 -3.80 18.23 -119.74
CA GLN A 266 -5.26 18.18 -119.91
C GLN A 266 -5.79 19.34 -120.76
N ALA A 267 -5.21 20.53 -120.66
CA ALA A 267 -5.60 21.68 -121.48
C ALA A 267 -5.45 21.40 -123.00
N THR A 268 -4.53 20.53 -123.41
CA THR A 268 -4.38 20.10 -124.82
C THR A 268 -5.59 19.34 -125.39
N GLN A 269 -6.48 18.84 -124.53
CA GLN A 269 -7.70 18.14 -124.95
C GLN A 269 -8.82 19.11 -125.35
N THR A 270 -8.68 20.40 -125.02
CA THR A 270 -9.67 21.44 -125.32
C THR A 270 -9.20 22.35 -126.45
N PRO A 271 -10.07 22.73 -127.41
CA PRO A 271 -9.69 23.63 -128.50
C PRO A 271 -9.13 24.98 -128.03
N ASP A 272 -9.61 25.49 -126.89
CA ASP A 272 -9.14 26.75 -126.33
C ASP A 272 -7.82 26.60 -125.56
N GLY A 273 -7.58 25.48 -124.88
CA GLY A 273 -6.30 25.19 -124.24
C GLY A 273 -5.16 24.98 -125.24
N VAL A 274 -5.44 24.37 -126.40
CA VAL A 274 -4.47 24.24 -127.50
C VAL A 274 -4.05 25.62 -128.02
N LYS A 275 -4.99 26.58 -128.16
CA LYS A 275 -4.66 27.95 -128.58
C LYS A 275 -3.73 28.65 -127.58
N VAL A 276 -3.96 28.47 -126.27
CA VAL A 276 -3.12 29.07 -125.21
C VAL A 276 -1.71 28.48 -125.22
N LEU A 277 -1.57 27.17 -125.45
CA LEU A 277 -0.27 26.51 -125.49
C LEU A 277 0.54 26.90 -126.74
N LEU A 278 -0.13 26.99 -127.90
CA LEU A 278 0.48 27.46 -129.16
C LEU A 278 0.80 28.96 -129.15
N ALA A 279 0.25 29.72 -128.20
CA ALA A 279 0.63 31.12 -127.98
C ALA A 279 2.10 31.28 -127.58
N GLY A 280 2.69 30.25 -126.96
CA GLY A 280 4.08 30.23 -126.52
C GLY A 280 5.11 29.74 -127.55
N ASP A 281 4.69 29.30 -128.75
CA ASP A 281 5.61 28.82 -129.79
C ASP A 281 5.94 29.94 -130.80
N THR A 282 7.22 30.31 -130.90
CA THR A 282 7.68 31.46 -131.68
C THR A 282 7.50 31.28 -133.19
N ALA A 283 7.69 30.06 -133.70
CA ALA A 283 7.53 29.74 -135.11
C ALA A 283 6.06 29.73 -135.53
N TYR A 284 5.18 29.16 -134.70
CA TYR A 284 3.73 29.21 -134.88
C TYR A 284 3.20 30.65 -134.84
N GLN A 285 3.63 31.47 -133.87
CA GLN A 285 3.26 32.89 -133.81
C GLN A 285 3.77 33.67 -135.04
N GLY A 286 4.97 33.34 -135.53
CA GLY A 286 5.51 33.90 -136.77
C GLY A 286 4.60 33.63 -137.97
N LEU A 287 4.23 32.37 -138.21
CA LEU A 287 3.33 31.96 -139.29
C LEU A 287 1.92 32.54 -139.11
N LEU A 288 1.40 32.56 -137.87
CA LEU A 288 0.09 33.13 -137.56
C LEU A 288 0.06 34.63 -137.83
N SER A 289 1.14 35.36 -137.53
CA SER A 289 1.25 36.80 -137.82
C SER A 289 1.30 37.07 -139.34
N GLN A 290 2.03 36.24 -140.10
CA GLN A 290 2.07 36.32 -141.56
C GLN A 290 0.70 36.00 -142.18
N LEU A 291 0.01 34.98 -141.66
CA LEU A 291 -1.34 34.64 -142.10
C LEU A 291 -2.32 35.79 -141.80
N ARG A 292 -2.26 36.38 -140.60
CA ARG A 292 -3.06 37.57 -140.24
C ARG A 292 -2.75 38.78 -141.10
N ALA A 293 -1.48 39.01 -141.46
CA ALA A 293 -1.08 40.07 -142.36
C ALA A 293 -1.64 39.87 -143.78
N ILE A 294 -1.58 38.63 -144.30
CA ILE A 294 -2.19 38.27 -145.59
C ILE A 294 -3.71 38.37 -145.53
N ASP A 295 -4.36 37.95 -144.44
CA ASP A 295 -5.81 38.11 -144.28
C ASP A 295 -6.20 39.60 -144.25
N ALA A 296 -5.38 40.47 -143.66
CA ALA A 296 -5.57 41.92 -143.70
C ALA A 296 -5.37 42.48 -145.12
N GLU A 297 -4.33 42.06 -145.84
CA GLU A 297 -4.08 42.43 -147.25
C GLU A 297 -5.22 41.98 -148.16
N ILE A 298 -5.70 40.74 -148.02
CA ILE A 298 -6.87 40.23 -148.75
C ILE A 298 -8.11 41.06 -148.44
N SER A 299 -8.35 41.38 -147.16
CA SER A 299 -9.49 42.20 -146.75
C SER A 299 -9.43 43.60 -147.35
N GLN A 300 -8.23 44.18 -147.45
CA GLN A 300 -8.00 45.47 -148.08
C GLN A 300 -8.24 45.41 -149.60
N GLU A 301 -7.66 44.45 -150.30
CA GLU A 301 -7.78 44.34 -151.77
C GLU A 301 -9.20 43.93 -152.22
N ARG A 302 -9.95 43.18 -151.39
CA ARG A 302 -11.38 42.85 -151.61
C ARG A 302 -12.32 44.05 -151.62
N THR A 303 -11.90 45.21 -151.08
CA THR A 303 -12.68 46.44 -151.21
C THR A 303 -12.64 47.02 -152.62
N ARG A 304 -11.63 46.64 -153.43
CA ARG A 304 -11.35 47.18 -154.76
C ARG A 304 -11.56 46.16 -155.88
N PHE A 305 -11.36 44.88 -155.59
CA PHE A 305 -11.39 43.81 -156.57
C PHE A 305 -12.36 42.69 -156.16
N GLN A 306 -13.02 42.10 -157.15
CA GLN A 306 -13.85 40.90 -156.96
C GLN A 306 -12.96 39.65 -156.83
N ASP A 307 -13.51 38.57 -156.25
CA ASP A 307 -12.75 37.37 -155.87
C ASP A 307 -12.02 36.67 -157.04
N GLU A 308 -12.42 36.90 -158.29
CA GLU A 308 -11.82 36.33 -159.49
C GLU A 308 -10.56 37.08 -159.99
N ASN A 309 -10.19 38.19 -159.37
CA ASN A 309 -9.02 38.98 -159.77
C ASN A 309 -7.71 38.26 -159.45
N VAL A 310 -6.75 38.32 -160.39
CA VAL A 310 -5.42 37.69 -160.30
C VAL A 310 -4.69 38.05 -159.00
N VAL A 311 -4.83 39.28 -158.50
CA VAL A 311 -4.21 39.74 -157.24
C VAL A 311 -4.82 39.01 -156.04
N ILE A 312 -6.15 38.93 -155.96
CA ILE A 312 -6.85 38.22 -154.87
C ILE A 312 -6.58 36.73 -154.95
N GLN A 313 -6.59 36.12 -156.14
CA GLN A 313 -6.24 34.71 -156.32
C GLN A 313 -4.81 34.41 -155.87
N SER A 314 -3.85 35.31 -156.15
CA SER A 314 -2.46 35.14 -155.71
C SER A 314 -2.31 35.20 -154.18
N LEU A 315 -3.06 36.09 -153.52
CA LEU A 315 -3.08 36.19 -152.05
C LEU A 315 -3.83 35.01 -151.41
N GLN A 316 -4.95 34.57 -152.00
CA GLN A 316 -5.67 33.37 -151.59
C GLN A 316 -4.80 32.11 -151.76
N GLN A 317 -4.02 32.02 -152.84
CA GLN A 317 -3.06 30.93 -153.04
C GLN A 317 -1.94 30.97 -151.99
N ARG A 318 -1.39 32.15 -151.67
CA ARG A 318 -0.43 32.33 -150.56
C ARG A 318 -1.02 31.91 -149.21
N ARG A 319 -2.25 32.34 -148.90
CA ARG A 319 -2.99 31.95 -147.69
C ARG A 319 -3.19 30.44 -147.63
N SER A 320 -3.66 29.84 -148.73
CA SER A 320 -3.88 28.39 -148.88
C SER A 320 -2.59 27.59 -148.74
N ASN A 321 -1.44 28.13 -149.18
CA ASN A 321 -0.13 27.50 -149.00
C ASN A 321 0.40 27.64 -147.55
N LEU A 322 0.06 28.73 -146.85
CA LEU A 322 0.51 28.96 -145.47
C LEU A 322 -0.34 28.23 -144.43
N GLN A 323 -1.62 27.99 -144.70
CA GLN A 323 -2.53 27.28 -143.81
C GLN A 323 -2.04 25.87 -143.42
N PRO A 324 -1.64 24.98 -144.36
CA PRO A 324 -1.12 23.65 -143.99
C PRO A 324 0.21 23.72 -143.26
N LEU A 325 1.05 24.74 -143.53
CA LEU A 325 2.30 24.96 -142.79
C LEU A 325 2.04 25.41 -141.35
N LEU A 326 1.04 26.26 -141.12
CA LEU A 326 0.61 26.68 -139.79
C LEU A 326 0.03 25.49 -138.99
N GLU A 327 -0.82 24.67 -139.62
CA GLU A 327 -1.38 23.46 -139.00
C GLU A 327 -0.28 22.43 -138.68
N GLN A 328 0.68 22.23 -139.60
CA GLN A 328 1.84 21.36 -139.38
C GLN A 328 2.71 21.87 -138.23
N GLN A 329 3.03 23.17 -138.21
CA GLN A 329 3.82 23.77 -137.12
C GLN A 329 3.07 23.69 -135.78
N GLY A 330 1.76 23.89 -135.78
CA GLY A 330 0.92 23.72 -134.59
C GLY A 330 0.94 22.29 -134.06
N ARG A 331 0.90 21.28 -134.94
CA ARG A 331 1.04 19.87 -134.55
C ARG A 331 2.42 19.57 -133.97
N VAL A 332 3.50 20.01 -134.63
CA VAL A 332 4.87 19.78 -134.15
C VAL A 332 5.11 20.45 -132.79
N ALA A 333 4.67 21.70 -132.63
CA ALA A 333 4.78 22.42 -131.37
C ALA A 333 3.97 21.74 -130.26
N LEU A 334 2.75 21.29 -130.55
CA LEU A 334 1.91 20.57 -129.59
C LEU A 334 2.50 19.21 -129.18
N GLU A 335 2.99 18.42 -130.14
CA GLU A 335 3.65 17.14 -129.89
C GLU A 335 4.93 17.32 -129.06
N ALA A 336 5.74 18.34 -129.35
CA ALA A 336 6.92 18.68 -128.56
C ALA A 336 6.56 19.05 -127.12
N ARG A 337 5.50 19.84 -126.91
CA ARG A 337 5.01 20.21 -125.57
C ARG A 337 4.44 19.01 -124.79
N LEU A 338 3.74 18.10 -125.48
CA LEU A 338 3.25 16.86 -124.87
C LEU A 338 4.39 15.92 -124.49
N ALA A 339 5.42 15.81 -125.34
CA ALA A 339 6.62 15.03 -125.03
C ALA A 339 7.40 15.63 -123.85
N GLU A 340 7.58 16.96 -123.82
CA GLU A 340 8.21 17.70 -122.72
C GLU A 340 7.44 17.48 -121.41
N GLY A 341 6.12 17.63 -121.44
CA GLY A 341 5.25 17.40 -120.28
C GLY A 341 5.26 15.95 -119.78
N ALA A 342 5.31 14.96 -120.69
CA ALA A 342 5.39 13.55 -120.32
C ALA A 342 6.73 13.20 -119.63
N VAL A 343 7.85 13.71 -120.16
CA VAL A 343 9.17 13.54 -119.55
C VAL A 343 9.23 14.22 -118.18
N GLN A 344 8.70 15.44 -118.07
CA GLN A 344 8.68 16.18 -116.81
C GLN A 344 7.78 15.50 -115.76
N SER A 345 6.61 14.99 -116.18
CA SER A 345 5.71 14.23 -115.32
C SER A 345 6.37 12.96 -114.78
N GLN A 346 7.07 12.21 -115.63
CA GLN A 346 7.80 11.00 -115.23
C GLN A 346 8.96 11.32 -114.27
N LEU A 347 9.70 12.39 -114.52
CA LEU A 347 10.77 12.85 -113.65
C LEU A 347 10.24 13.23 -112.26
N LEU A 348 9.19 14.05 -112.20
CA LEU A 348 8.56 14.47 -110.94
C LEU A 348 7.99 13.27 -110.18
N THR A 349 7.37 12.31 -110.89
CA THR A 349 6.88 11.07 -110.27
C THR A 349 8.02 10.26 -109.65
N THR A 350 9.16 10.16 -110.34
CA THR A 350 10.35 9.46 -109.83
C THR A 350 10.93 10.18 -108.60
N GLN A 351 10.98 11.51 -108.63
CA GLN A 351 11.42 12.31 -107.47
C GLN A 351 10.51 12.12 -106.26
N ILE A 352 9.18 12.15 -106.46
CA ILE A 352 8.19 11.89 -105.41
C ILE A 352 8.38 10.49 -104.83
N GLN A 353 8.58 9.47 -105.67
CA GLN A 353 8.84 8.10 -105.22
C GLN A 353 10.11 7.99 -104.36
N ASN A 354 11.20 8.65 -104.76
CA ASN A 354 12.43 8.69 -103.96
C ASN A 354 12.22 9.38 -102.61
N ILE A 355 11.47 10.49 -102.59
CA ILE A 355 11.11 11.19 -101.35
C ILE A 355 10.25 10.29 -100.46
N ASP A 356 9.23 9.61 -101.01
CA ASP A 356 8.37 8.69 -100.24
C ASP A 356 9.18 7.50 -99.69
N GLN A 357 10.18 6.99 -100.41
CA GLN A 357 11.08 5.94 -99.91
C GLN A 357 11.90 6.41 -98.71
N GLU A 358 12.56 7.57 -98.80
CA GLU A 358 13.31 8.15 -97.67
C GLU A 358 12.37 8.49 -96.50
N ARG A 359 11.16 8.97 -96.79
CA ARG A 359 10.14 9.23 -95.77
C ARG A 359 9.77 7.98 -94.99
N THR A 360 9.44 6.89 -95.70
CA THR A 360 9.04 5.62 -95.10
C THR A 360 10.18 5.01 -94.27
N ARG A 361 11.43 5.20 -94.73
CA ARG A 361 12.62 4.81 -93.97
C ARG A 361 12.71 5.58 -92.65
N ILE A 362 12.59 6.91 -92.67
CA ILE A 362 12.62 7.74 -91.46
C ILE A 362 11.44 7.42 -90.53
N GLU A 363 10.24 7.21 -91.08
CA GLU A 363 9.06 6.78 -90.32
C GLU A 363 9.32 5.46 -89.57
N SER A 364 9.96 4.49 -90.23
CA SER A 364 10.35 3.23 -89.60
C SER A 364 11.39 3.41 -88.49
N GLU A 365 12.36 4.31 -88.66
CA GLU A 365 13.32 4.66 -87.60
C GLU A 365 12.60 5.30 -86.38
N ILE A 366 11.65 6.20 -86.63
CA ILE A 366 10.83 6.83 -85.58
C ILE A 366 9.98 5.80 -84.82
N GLN A 367 9.42 4.80 -85.50
CA GLN A 367 8.63 3.75 -84.85
C GLN A 367 9.45 2.87 -83.89
N GLY A 368 10.76 2.71 -84.14
CA GLY A 368 11.66 1.97 -83.26
C GLY A 368 12.15 2.76 -82.04
N LEU A 369 12.17 4.09 -82.12
CA LEU A 369 12.72 4.96 -81.08
C LEU A 369 12.06 4.83 -79.69
N PRO A 370 10.73 4.64 -79.53
CA PRO A 370 10.11 4.51 -78.21
C PRO A 370 10.67 3.35 -77.37
N LEU A 371 11.04 2.22 -77.99
CA LEU A 371 11.67 1.10 -77.28
C LEU A 371 13.06 1.48 -76.80
N LEU A 372 13.85 2.14 -77.65
CA LEU A 372 15.17 2.63 -77.30
C LEU A 372 15.12 3.69 -76.19
N ILE A 373 14.13 4.59 -76.22
CA ILE A 373 13.88 5.58 -75.16
C ILE A 373 13.58 4.88 -73.84
N ARG A 374 12.71 3.86 -73.85
CA ARG A 374 12.36 3.10 -72.64
C ARG A 374 13.60 2.43 -72.04
N ASP A 375 14.38 1.74 -72.88
CA ASP A 375 15.54 0.98 -72.42
C ASP A 375 16.66 1.91 -71.94
N TYR A 376 16.87 3.04 -72.62
CA TYR A 376 17.75 4.14 -72.16
C TYR A 376 17.32 4.68 -70.78
N ASN A 377 16.04 5.04 -70.62
CA ASN A 377 15.53 5.59 -69.36
C ASN A 377 15.63 4.57 -68.21
N ASN A 378 15.48 3.27 -68.52
CA ASN A 378 15.67 2.21 -67.52
C ASN A 378 17.12 2.14 -67.04
N LEU A 379 18.10 2.19 -67.95
CA LEU A 379 19.52 2.22 -67.62
C LEU A 379 19.88 3.49 -66.83
N GLU A 380 19.41 4.66 -67.28
CA GLU A 380 19.62 5.94 -66.59
C GLU A 380 19.04 5.92 -65.17
N ARG A 381 17.83 5.37 -64.99
CA ARG A 381 17.24 5.21 -63.66
C ARG A 381 18.04 4.25 -62.78
N GLN A 382 18.50 3.11 -63.32
CA GLN A 382 19.31 2.15 -62.56
C GLN A 382 20.64 2.76 -62.12
N GLN A 383 21.30 3.49 -63.02
CA GLN A 383 22.50 4.26 -62.70
C GLN A 383 22.22 5.29 -61.59
N ALA A 384 21.13 6.05 -61.69
CA ALA A 384 20.78 7.06 -60.69
C ALA A 384 20.52 6.45 -59.31
N ILE A 385 19.78 5.32 -59.24
CA ILE A 385 19.54 4.59 -57.98
C ILE A 385 20.85 4.08 -57.39
N ALA A 386 21.73 3.49 -58.21
CA ALA A 386 23.03 3.01 -57.76
C ALA A 386 23.91 4.15 -57.25
N GLN A 387 23.90 5.31 -57.92
CA GLN A 387 24.64 6.50 -57.52
C GLN A 387 24.12 7.10 -56.21
N GLU A 388 22.80 7.16 -56.04
CA GLU A 388 22.16 7.62 -54.80
C GLU A 388 22.51 6.69 -53.64
N SER A 389 22.40 5.37 -53.84
CA SER A 389 22.82 4.38 -52.86
C SER A 389 24.31 4.53 -52.50
N LEU A 390 25.19 4.69 -53.50
CA LEU A 390 26.62 4.92 -53.28
C LEU A 390 26.86 6.16 -52.40
N ASN A 391 26.20 7.27 -52.69
CA ASN A 391 26.31 8.50 -51.90
C ASN A 391 25.80 8.31 -50.46
N ASN A 392 24.66 7.63 -50.28
CA ASN A 392 24.10 7.33 -48.96
C ASN A 392 25.06 6.46 -48.14
N PHE A 393 25.69 5.45 -48.75
CA PHE A 393 26.70 4.62 -48.08
C PHE A 393 28.00 5.39 -47.80
N LEU A 394 28.42 6.31 -48.68
CA LEU A 394 29.58 7.17 -48.43
C LEU A 394 29.35 8.09 -47.23
N GLN A 395 28.16 8.70 -47.14
CA GLN A 395 27.76 9.50 -45.98
C GLN A 395 27.68 8.63 -44.72
N SER A 396 27.09 7.44 -44.81
CA SER A 396 27.01 6.49 -43.70
C SER A 396 28.41 6.09 -43.20
N ARG A 397 29.36 5.87 -44.12
CA ARG A 397 30.77 5.62 -43.78
C ARG A 397 31.36 6.80 -43.01
N GLN A 398 31.15 8.03 -43.48
CA GLN A 398 31.65 9.23 -42.82
C GLN A 398 31.09 9.37 -41.40
N THR A 399 29.78 9.16 -41.21
CA THR A 399 29.15 9.18 -39.88
C THR A 399 29.76 8.13 -38.95
N LEU A 400 29.91 6.89 -39.42
CA LEU A 400 30.53 5.81 -38.63
C LEU A 400 32.00 6.11 -38.30
N GLN A 401 32.75 6.75 -39.22
CA GLN A 401 34.13 7.19 -38.96
C GLN A 401 34.21 8.28 -37.89
N ILE A 402 33.32 9.27 -37.93
CA ILE A 402 33.24 10.33 -36.91
C ILE A 402 32.91 9.71 -35.55
N GLN A 403 31.90 8.83 -35.51
CA GLN A 403 31.50 8.13 -34.27
C GLN A 403 32.58 7.19 -33.74
N ALA A 404 33.36 6.55 -34.62
CA ALA A 404 34.50 5.73 -34.22
C ALA A 404 35.68 6.58 -33.71
N ALA A 405 35.82 7.82 -34.18
CA ALA A 405 36.81 8.77 -33.68
C ALA A 405 36.42 9.39 -32.33
N GLN A 406 35.11 9.51 -32.05
CA GLN A 406 34.60 9.92 -30.75
C GLN A 406 34.83 8.81 -29.71
N SER A 407 35.49 9.15 -28.59
CA SER A 407 35.82 8.20 -27.51
C SER A 407 34.85 8.29 -26.32
N GLU A 408 33.59 8.69 -26.56
CA GLU A 408 32.60 8.79 -25.50
C GLU A 408 32.20 7.39 -24.99
N ILE A 409 32.19 7.24 -23.67
CA ILE A 409 31.77 5.99 -23.01
C ILE A 409 30.24 5.89 -23.14
N PRO A 410 29.68 4.81 -23.73
CA PRO A 410 28.25 4.73 -24.01
C PRO A 410 27.35 4.63 -22.78
N TRP A 411 27.91 4.09 -21.69
CA TRP A 411 27.20 3.97 -20.42
C TRP A 411 27.70 5.05 -19.48
N GLU A 412 26.76 5.72 -18.81
CA GLU A 412 27.08 6.78 -17.87
C GLU A 412 26.72 6.36 -16.46
N ILE A 413 27.59 6.64 -15.49
CA ILE A 413 27.31 6.42 -14.08
C ILE A 413 26.37 7.52 -13.60
N VAL A 414 25.10 7.17 -13.37
CA VAL A 414 24.08 8.06 -12.80
C VAL A 414 24.33 8.28 -11.30
N ARG A 415 24.81 7.23 -10.62
CA ARG A 415 25.17 7.27 -9.22
C ARG A 415 26.46 6.49 -8.98
N GLU A 416 27.45 7.18 -8.44
CA GLU A 416 28.75 6.60 -8.12
C GLU A 416 28.65 5.40 -7.16
N PRO A 417 29.55 4.41 -7.30
CA PRO A 417 29.70 3.33 -6.33
C PRO A 417 29.91 3.86 -4.92
N PHE A 418 28.99 3.52 -4.02
CA PHE A 418 29.15 3.81 -2.60
C PHE A 418 28.80 2.59 -1.76
N ALA A 419 29.57 2.35 -0.70
CA ALA A 419 29.31 1.34 0.32
C ALA A 419 28.86 2.01 1.61
N SER A 420 27.65 1.68 2.06
CA SER A 420 27.13 2.13 3.36
C SER A 420 26.82 0.94 4.26
N ALA A 421 26.80 1.19 5.57
CA ALA A 421 26.28 0.22 6.51
C ALA A 421 24.79 0.02 6.19
N GLN A 422 24.40 -1.19 5.81
CA GLN A 422 22.99 -1.50 5.64
C GLN A 422 22.38 -1.52 7.04
N ALA A 423 21.40 -0.64 7.29
CA ALA A 423 20.62 -0.75 8.50
C ALA A 423 19.99 -2.15 8.47
N SER A 424 20.44 -3.04 9.38
CA SER A 424 19.75 -4.32 9.58
C SER A 424 18.26 -4.01 9.73
N ASP A 425 17.38 -4.86 9.22
CA ASP A 425 15.91 -4.75 9.31
C ASP A 425 15.47 -4.90 10.79
N PHE A 426 15.98 -3.99 11.62
CA PHE A 426 16.08 -3.96 13.07
C PHE A 426 14.68 -3.88 13.66
N SER A 427 13.79 -3.15 12.99
CA SER A 427 12.39 -3.06 13.34
C SER A 427 11.70 -4.42 13.21
N LYS A 428 11.80 -5.11 12.09
CA LYS A 428 11.00 -6.33 11.84
C LYS A 428 11.40 -7.50 12.72
N ALA A 429 12.72 -7.74 12.89
CA ALA A 429 13.19 -8.84 13.74
C ALA A 429 12.90 -8.59 15.23
N LEU A 430 13.04 -7.35 15.70
CA LEU A 430 12.76 -6.98 17.09
C LEU A 430 11.26 -6.99 17.39
N ILE A 431 10.42 -6.46 16.49
CA ILE A 431 8.96 -6.45 16.63
C ILE A 431 8.44 -7.88 16.76
N ASN A 432 8.88 -8.81 15.91
CA ASN A 432 8.42 -10.20 15.98
C ASN A 432 8.78 -10.87 17.32
N LYS A 433 9.93 -10.54 17.92
CA LYS A 433 10.36 -11.09 19.22
C LYS A 433 9.62 -10.44 20.39
N ILE A 434 9.35 -9.14 20.32
CA ILE A 434 8.51 -8.43 21.30
C ILE A 434 7.10 -9.03 21.32
N VAL A 435 6.45 -9.16 20.15
CA VAL A 435 5.10 -9.72 20.03
C VAL A 435 5.02 -11.13 20.59
N THR A 436 6.00 -11.98 20.26
CA THR A 436 6.05 -13.36 20.78
C THR A 436 6.22 -13.39 22.32
N GLY A 437 7.06 -12.51 22.88
CA GLY A 437 7.29 -12.42 24.32
C GLY A 437 6.05 -11.97 25.11
N PHE A 438 5.31 -10.98 24.60
CA PHE A 438 4.05 -10.54 25.21
C PHE A 438 2.96 -11.61 25.12
N ALA A 439 2.83 -12.29 23.97
CA ALA A 439 1.84 -13.36 23.81
C ALA A 439 2.05 -14.51 24.81
N LEU A 440 3.31 -14.95 24.98
CA LEU A 440 3.65 -15.98 25.96
C LEU A 440 3.46 -15.50 27.40
N GLY A 441 3.79 -14.23 27.68
CA GLY A 441 3.56 -13.59 28.98
C GLY A 441 2.08 -13.59 29.37
N ILE A 442 1.20 -13.23 28.44
CA ILE A 442 -0.26 -13.24 28.64
C ILE A 442 -0.77 -14.66 28.89
N ALA A 443 -0.30 -15.64 28.10
CA ALA A 443 -0.72 -17.04 28.25
C ALA A 443 -0.36 -17.62 29.63
N ILE A 444 0.86 -17.37 30.11
CA ILE A 444 1.31 -17.82 31.45
C ILE A 444 0.55 -17.09 32.54
N ALA A 445 0.36 -15.77 32.40
CA ALA A 445 -0.38 -14.99 33.36
C ALA A 445 -1.85 -15.48 33.49
N PHE A 446 -2.48 -15.85 32.38
CA PHE A 446 -3.84 -16.42 32.38
C PHE A 446 -3.89 -17.79 33.07
N ALA A 447 -2.89 -18.65 32.85
CA ALA A 447 -2.77 -19.93 33.54
C ALA A 447 -2.62 -19.75 35.07
N LEU A 448 -1.81 -18.79 35.50
CA LEU A 448 -1.65 -18.45 36.92
C LEU A 448 -2.92 -17.87 37.55
N ASP A 449 -3.68 -17.07 36.80
CA ASP A 449 -4.96 -16.52 37.28
C ASP A 449 -6.03 -17.62 37.44
N LYS A 450 -6.04 -18.62 36.55
CA LYS A 450 -6.95 -19.78 36.69
C LYS A 450 -6.63 -20.70 37.86
N ILE A 451 -5.40 -20.71 38.36
CA ILE A 451 -5.01 -21.50 39.53
C ILE A 451 -5.44 -20.82 40.84
N ASP A 452 -5.61 -19.49 40.84
CA ASP A 452 -6.09 -18.74 42.00
C ASP A 452 -7.63 -18.82 42.11
N GLY A 453 -8.12 -19.76 42.91
CA GLY A 453 -9.56 -20.02 43.10
C GLY A 453 -10.25 -19.11 44.13
N SER A 454 -9.66 -17.99 44.53
CA SER A 454 -10.20 -17.10 45.58
C SER A 454 -11.22 -16.09 45.07
N PHE A 455 -12.09 -15.59 45.96
CA PHE A 455 -13.03 -14.51 45.62
C PHE A 455 -12.33 -13.16 45.70
N HIS A 456 -12.11 -12.49 44.57
CA HIS A 456 -11.48 -11.15 44.54
C HIS A 456 -12.49 -10.01 44.65
N THR A 457 -13.74 -10.24 44.24
CA THR A 457 -14.80 -9.23 44.26
C THR A 457 -16.06 -9.78 44.93
N VAL A 458 -16.86 -8.88 45.51
CA VAL A 458 -18.13 -9.23 46.15
C VAL A 458 -19.13 -9.74 45.12
N SER A 459 -19.12 -9.19 43.90
CA SER A 459 -19.99 -9.65 42.82
C SER A 459 -19.72 -11.12 42.45
N ALA A 460 -18.46 -11.56 42.49
CA ALA A 460 -18.12 -12.97 42.28
C ALA A 460 -18.64 -13.87 43.40
N LEU A 461 -18.68 -13.35 44.64
CA LEU A 461 -19.24 -14.04 45.80
C LEU A 461 -20.77 -14.15 45.69
N GLN A 462 -21.46 -13.06 45.36
CA GLN A 462 -22.91 -12.99 45.19
C GLN A 462 -23.42 -13.86 44.03
N LYS A 463 -22.69 -13.91 42.91
CA LYS A 463 -23.09 -14.70 41.74
C LYS A 463 -22.97 -16.21 41.98
N LYS A 464 -22.03 -16.65 42.83
CA LYS A 464 -21.72 -18.07 43.02
C LYS A 464 -22.31 -18.68 44.28
N ILE A 465 -22.57 -17.88 45.32
CA ILE A 465 -23.11 -18.35 46.59
C ILE A 465 -24.55 -17.85 46.74
N LYS A 466 -25.49 -18.76 46.98
CA LYS A 466 -26.93 -18.48 47.08
C LYS A 466 -27.39 -18.05 48.50
N LEU A 467 -26.50 -17.39 49.25
CA LEU A 467 -26.82 -16.88 50.60
C LEU A 467 -26.91 -15.35 50.57
N PRO A 468 -27.76 -14.74 51.41
CA PRO A 468 -27.84 -13.29 51.50
C PRO A 468 -26.51 -12.73 52.03
N ILE A 469 -25.99 -11.69 51.36
CA ILE A 469 -24.81 -10.97 51.84
C ILE A 469 -25.27 -9.90 52.84
N LEU A 470 -24.93 -10.08 54.11
CA LEU A 470 -25.31 -9.20 55.21
C LEU A 470 -24.54 -7.88 55.18
N GLY A 471 -23.34 -7.88 54.61
CA GLY A 471 -22.56 -6.67 54.36
C GLY A 471 -21.12 -6.99 54.00
N ILE A 472 -20.38 -5.93 53.69
CA ILE A 472 -19.01 -6.03 53.21
C ILE A 472 -18.12 -5.15 54.06
N LEU A 473 -17.04 -5.70 54.62
CA LEU A 473 -16.07 -4.93 55.39
C LEU A 473 -14.84 -4.60 54.53
N PRO A 474 -14.45 -3.32 54.45
CA PRO A 474 -13.20 -2.91 53.82
C PRO A 474 -11.99 -3.43 54.62
N PHE A 475 -10.89 -3.70 53.91
CA PHE A 475 -9.63 -4.06 54.54
C PHE A 475 -9.02 -2.83 55.20
N ASN A 476 -8.97 -2.81 56.53
CA ASN A 476 -8.28 -1.78 57.28
C ASN A 476 -7.16 -2.39 58.14
N GLN A 477 -5.92 -1.91 57.96
CA GLN A 477 -4.77 -2.36 58.76
C GLN A 477 -4.74 -1.74 60.17
N GLN A 478 -5.52 -0.69 60.44
CA GLN A 478 -5.45 0.12 61.66
C GLN A 478 -6.67 -0.02 62.58
N VAL A 479 -7.70 -0.78 62.21
CA VAL A 479 -8.88 -0.92 63.06
C VAL A 479 -8.64 -1.97 64.10
N PHE A 480 -8.17 -1.56 65.29
CA PHE A 480 -8.44 -2.21 66.58
C PHE A 480 -8.23 -1.15 67.69
N LEU A 481 -9.35 -0.62 68.21
CA LEU A 481 -9.48 0.27 69.39
C LEU A 481 -8.57 1.52 69.42
N SER A 482 -8.72 2.43 68.45
CA SER A 482 -8.02 3.72 68.45
C SER A 482 -8.95 4.90 68.22
N GLN A 483 -9.36 5.57 69.31
CA GLN A 483 -9.69 7.00 69.25
C GLN A 483 -8.65 7.90 69.94
N GLU A 484 -7.62 7.36 70.63
CA GLU A 484 -6.68 8.23 71.38
C GLU A 484 -5.21 8.23 70.91
N SER A 485 -4.75 7.32 70.04
CA SER A 485 -3.29 7.14 69.81
C SER A 485 -2.69 7.77 68.54
N SER A 486 -3.48 8.43 67.69
CA SER A 486 -3.10 8.72 66.29
C SER A 486 -2.18 9.95 66.08
N ALA A 487 -2.08 10.88 67.04
CA ALA A 487 -1.45 12.19 66.78
C ALA A 487 0.09 12.18 66.65
N LYS A 488 0.79 11.18 67.21
CA LYS A 488 2.27 11.18 67.25
C LYS A 488 2.93 10.33 66.15
N ALA A 489 2.24 9.32 65.60
CA ALA A 489 2.78 8.47 64.54
C ALA A 489 2.68 9.11 63.14
N GLN A 490 1.62 9.87 62.86
CA GLN A 490 1.41 10.57 61.58
C GLN A 490 2.48 11.66 61.31
N LYS A 491 3.00 12.32 62.35
CA LYS A 491 4.00 13.39 62.21
C LYS A 491 5.35 12.92 61.68
N ARG A 492 5.74 11.65 61.89
CA ARG A 492 7.02 11.10 61.42
C ARG A 492 6.98 10.62 59.96
N LYS A 493 5.84 10.09 59.48
CA LYS A 493 5.66 9.66 58.08
C LYS A 493 5.56 10.84 57.10
N LYS A 494 4.88 11.93 57.50
CA LYS A 494 4.68 13.16 56.69
C LYS A 494 5.99 13.84 56.28
N LYS A 495 7.06 13.71 57.09
CA LYS A 495 8.38 14.34 56.84
C LYS A 495 9.23 13.60 55.78
N ILE A 496 9.05 12.29 55.64
CA ILE A 496 9.78 11.46 54.66
C ILE A 496 9.09 11.52 53.30
N LEU A 497 7.76 11.50 53.27
CA LEU A 497 6.97 11.56 52.05
C LEU A 497 7.14 12.89 51.29
N ASN A 498 7.29 14.01 52.02
CA ASN A 498 7.55 15.32 51.42
C ASN A 498 8.93 15.42 50.74
N ARG A 499 9.94 14.65 51.19
CA ARG A 499 11.26 14.62 50.54
C ARG A 499 11.23 13.88 49.20
N ILE A 500 10.46 12.80 49.11
CA ILE A 500 10.32 12.00 47.89
C ILE A 500 9.45 12.75 46.85
N LYS A 501 8.38 13.44 47.29
CA LYS A 501 7.57 14.33 46.43
C LYS A 501 8.43 15.40 45.73
N GLN A 502 9.36 16.03 46.45
CA GLN A 502 10.24 17.07 45.88
C GLN A 502 11.27 16.52 44.87
N GLN A 503 11.62 15.23 44.95
CA GLN A 503 12.55 14.58 44.02
C GLN A 503 11.84 14.15 42.72
N ILE A 504 10.61 13.66 42.82
CA ILE A 504 9.81 13.24 41.66
C ILE A 504 9.34 14.45 40.83
N ILE A 505 8.96 15.56 41.48
CA ILE A 505 8.58 16.82 40.80
C ILE A 505 9.74 17.43 40.00
N ARG A 506 11.00 17.13 40.37
CA ARG A 506 12.18 17.57 39.59
C ARG A 506 12.45 16.70 38.37
N LEU A 507 12.17 15.39 38.44
CA LEU A 507 12.29 14.50 37.28
C LEU A 507 11.16 14.71 36.26
N SER A 508 9.94 15.01 36.70
CA SER A 508 8.78 15.15 35.82
C SER A 508 8.73 16.46 35.02
N ARG A 509 9.69 17.38 35.19
CA ARG A 509 9.80 18.60 34.36
C ARG A 509 10.46 18.37 32.99
N ARG A 510 10.97 17.16 32.72
CA ARG A 510 11.57 16.78 31.43
C ARG A 510 10.63 15.99 30.50
N PHE A 511 9.43 15.65 30.94
CA PHE A 511 8.44 14.92 30.15
C PHE A 511 7.06 15.57 30.28
N SER A 512 6.33 15.59 29.16
CA SER A 512 5.04 16.23 28.85
C SER A 512 4.04 16.46 30.01
N SER A 513 3.32 17.58 29.93
CA SER A 513 2.41 18.19 30.91
C SER A 513 1.13 17.42 31.27
N SER A 514 0.91 16.21 30.74
CA SER A 514 -0.30 15.41 31.04
C SER A 514 -0.14 14.43 32.22
N THR A 515 1.09 14.11 32.64
CA THR A 515 1.33 13.12 33.72
C THR A 515 1.26 13.68 35.14
N SER A 516 1.23 15.01 35.31
CA SER A 516 1.21 15.65 36.63
C SER A 516 -0.16 15.61 37.31
N LYS A 517 -1.27 15.63 36.54
CA LYS A 517 -2.65 15.56 37.08
C LYS A 517 -2.99 14.17 37.64
N LEU A 518 -2.54 13.10 36.99
CA LEU A 518 -2.73 11.71 37.46
C LEU A 518 -1.93 11.39 38.74
N ALA A 519 -0.74 11.98 38.88
CA ALA A 519 0.10 11.76 40.06
C ALA A 519 -0.45 12.44 41.33
N ILE A 520 -1.29 13.47 41.19
CA ILE A 520 -1.88 14.21 42.32
C ILE A 520 -3.17 13.53 42.83
N ALA A 521 -3.97 12.93 41.94
CA ALA A 521 -5.17 12.17 42.32
C ALA A 521 -4.86 10.88 43.11
N LEU A 522 -3.63 10.35 43.03
CA LEU A 522 -3.22 9.11 43.70
C LEU A 522 -2.83 9.27 45.18
N PHE A 523 -2.94 10.47 45.76
CA PHE A 523 -2.48 10.77 47.13
C PHE A 523 -3.55 11.37 48.06
N GLU A 524 -4.83 11.20 47.77
CA GLU A 524 -5.89 11.50 48.75
C GLU A 524 -5.89 10.42 49.84
N GLU A 525 -5.58 10.83 51.07
CA GLU A 525 -5.47 9.99 52.26
C GLU A 525 -6.90 9.59 52.70
N TYR A 526 -7.36 8.46 52.18
CA TYR A 526 -8.68 7.86 52.45
C TYR A 526 -8.73 7.29 53.87
N ASP A 527 -9.63 7.79 54.72
CA ASP A 527 -9.79 7.30 56.10
C ASP A 527 -10.72 6.07 56.15
N GLY A 528 -10.13 4.90 55.91
CA GLY A 528 -10.86 3.61 55.90
C GLY A 528 -11.42 3.18 57.26
N THR A 529 -11.27 3.97 58.34
CA THR A 529 -11.83 3.62 59.67
C THR A 529 -13.33 3.92 59.73
N VAL A 530 -13.78 5.02 59.12
CA VAL A 530 -15.20 5.42 59.06
C VAL A 530 -16.00 4.42 58.23
N GLU A 531 -15.50 4.05 57.04
CA GLU A 531 -16.15 3.07 56.15
C GLU A 531 -16.32 1.70 56.82
N PHE A 532 -15.35 1.30 57.66
CA PHE A 532 -15.39 0.02 58.38
C PHE A 532 -16.53 -0.04 59.41
N PHE A 533 -16.70 1.00 60.24
CA PHE A 533 -17.77 1.02 61.25
C PHE A 533 -19.15 1.25 60.64
N GLU A 534 -19.26 2.04 59.56
CA GLU A 534 -20.52 2.16 58.80
C GLU A 534 -20.94 0.82 58.19
N SER A 535 -19.98 0.04 57.68
CA SER A 535 -20.26 -1.30 57.17
C SER A 535 -20.83 -2.23 58.25
N LEU A 536 -20.36 -2.12 59.49
CA LEU A 536 -20.89 -2.89 60.64
C LEU A 536 -22.30 -2.45 61.05
N ARG A 537 -22.62 -1.16 60.96
CA ARG A 537 -23.99 -0.64 61.17
C ARG A 537 -24.96 -1.18 60.12
N VAL A 538 -24.52 -1.23 58.86
CA VAL A 538 -25.28 -1.84 57.76
C VAL A 538 -25.51 -3.33 58.01
N ILE A 539 -24.46 -4.07 58.42
CA ILE A 539 -24.58 -5.49 58.79
C ILE A 539 -25.62 -5.69 59.89
N HIS A 540 -25.54 -4.89 60.96
CA HIS A 540 -26.51 -4.96 62.05
C HIS A 540 -27.94 -4.71 61.56
N THR A 541 -28.14 -3.68 60.73
CA THR A 541 -29.45 -3.32 60.18
C THR A 541 -30.02 -4.44 59.30
N ASN A 542 -29.21 -5.04 58.44
CA ASN A 542 -29.62 -6.13 57.55
C ASN A 542 -30.01 -7.39 58.34
N ILE A 543 -29.27 -7.71 59.41
CA ILE A 543 -29.61 -8.84 60.29
C ILE A 543 -30.96 -8.62 60.97
N GLN A 544 -31.22 -7.40 61.47
CA GLN A 544 -32.49 -7.06 62.11
C GLN A 544 -33.67 -7.16 61.13
N GLN A 545 -33.48 -6.79 59.86
CA GLN A 545 -34.50 -6.93 58.82
C GLN A 545 -34.84 -8.39 58.52
N ILE A 546 -33.86 -9.30 58.55
CA ILE A 546 -34.08 -10.73 58.30
C ILE A 546 -34.85 -11.40 59.45
N MET A 547 -34.68 -10.91 60.68
CA MET A 547 -35.10 -11.62 61.90
C MET A 547 -36.46 -11.17 62.49
N ASP A 548 -37.32 -10.54 61.67
CA ASP A 548 -38.69 -10.15 62.03
C ASP A 548 -38.81 -9.41 63.38
N GLN A 549 -37.82 -8.57 63.69
CA GLN A 549 -37.77 -7.70 64.89
C GLN A 549 -37.89 -8.43 66.25
N LYS A 550 -37.50 -9.71 66.35
CA LYS A 550 -37.38 -10.35 67.67
C LYS A 550 -36.36 -9.59 68.52
N GLN A 551 -36.79 -9.13 69.70
CA GLN A 551 -35.91 -8.60 70.73
C GLN A 551 -35.28 -9.79 71.47
N GLN A 552 -33.96 -9.80 71.66
CA GLN A 552 -33.16 -10.89 72.27
C GLN A 552 -32.75 -12.02 71.31
N ASN A 553 -31.83 -11.70 70.37
CA ASN A 553 -31.27 -12.66 69.44
C ASN A 553 -29.88 -13.16 69.87
N ILE A 554 -29.61 -14.44 69.60
CA ILE A 554 -28.33 -15.10 69.86
C ILE A 554 -27.76 -15.57 68.51
N PHE A 555 -26.57 -15.08 68.13
CA PHE A 555 -25.93 -15.46 66.87
C PHE A 555 -24.53 -16.03 67.07
N VAL A 556 -24.20 -17.03 66.26
CA VAL A 556 -22.84 -17.56 66.13
C VAL A 556 -22.14 -16.88 64.96
N VAL A 557 -20.96 -16.31 65.20
CA VAL A 557 -20.09 -15.80 64.14
C VAL A 557 -18.97 -16.81 63.89
N SER A 558 -18.91 -17.34 62.68
CA SER A 558 -17.89 -18.31 62.27
C SER A 558 -17.42 -18.06 60.83
N SER A 559 -16.49 -18.85 60.32
CA SER A 559 -15.94 -18.74 58.97
C SER A 559 -15.67 -20.10 58.35
N ALA A 560 -15.50 -20.13 57.02
CA ALA A 560 -15.11 -21.36 56.31
C ALA A 560 -13.68 -21.78 56.68
N SER A 561 -12.76 -20.83 56.89
CA SER A 561 -11.36 -21.12 57.20
C SER A 561 -10.76 -20.23 58.28
N VAL A 562 -9.65 -20.69 58.87
CA VAL A 562 -8.90 -19.96 59.90
C VAL A 562 -8.35 -18.65 59.35
N GLY A 563 -8.58 -17.54 60.07
CA GLY A 563 -8.06 -16.22 59.74
C GLY A 563 -8.86 -15.47 58.67
N ASP A 564 -10.13 -15.83 58.48
CA ASP A 564 -11.08 -15.09 57.63
C ASP A 564 -11.65 -13.83 58.33
N GLY A 565 -11.41 -13.70 59.64
CA GLY A 565 -11.74 -12.51 60.43
C GLY A 565 -13.04 -12.58 61.23
N LYS A 566 -13.54 -13.79 61.51
CA LYS A 566 -14.70 -14.05 62.37
C LYS A 566 -14.66 -13.31 63.72
N THR A 567 -13.54 -13.41 64.45
CA THR A 567 -13.34 -12.79 65.77
C THR A 567 -13.30 -11.26 65.66
N THR A 568 -12.65 -10.72 64.62
CA THR A 568 -12.66 -9.29 64.32
C THR A 568 -14.07 -8.77 64.09
N ILE A 569 -14.87 -9.48 63.30
CA ILE A 569 -16.26 -9.09 63.03
C ILE A 569 -17.10 -9.24 64.28
N ALA A 570 -16.97 -10.33 65.04
CA ALA A 570 -17.71 -10.55 66.29
C ALA A 570 -17.49 -9.42 67.30
N ILE A 571 -16.23 -9.06 67.59
CA ILE A 571 -15.88 -7.99 68.53
C ILE A 571 -16.43 -6.64 68.05
N ASN A 572 -16.13 -6.25 66.82
CA ASN A 572 -16.49 -4.92 66.34
C ASN A 572 -17.98 -4.78 66.05
N TRP A 573 -18.67 -5.86 65.66
CA TRP A 573 -20.13 -5.86 65.52
C TRP A 573 -20.80 -5.74 66.89
N ALA A 574 -20.33 -6.46 67.90
CA ALA A 574 -20.83 -6.34 69.27
C ALA A 574 -20.63 -4.93 69.83
N ASP A 575 -19.45 -4.33 69.63
CA ASP A 575 -19.18 -2.94 70.00
C ASP A 575 -20.08 -1.95 69.24
N THR A 576 -20.26 -2.14 67.93
CA THR A 576 -21.13 -1.29 67.12
C THR A 576 -22.58 -1.36 67.59
N ALA A 577 -23.08 -2.54 67.92
CA ALA A 577 -24.42 -2.73 68.47
C ALA A 577 -24.57 -2.07 69.85
N ALA A 578 -23.54 -2.12 70.71
CA ALA A 578 -23.54 -1.43 72.01
C ALA A 578 -23.52 0.09 71.86
N VAL A 579 -22.77 0.62 70.89
CA VAL A 579 -22.79 2.05 70.52
C VAL A 579 -24.17 2.48 70.01
N MET A 580 -24.90 1.58 69.36
CA MET A 580 -26.28 1.80 68.92
C MET A 580 -27.30 1.74 70.06
N GLY A 581 -26.85 1.57 71.31
CA GLY A 581 -27.70 1.63 72.51
C GLY A 581 -28.23 0.26 72.99
N LEU A 582 -27.81 -0.84 72.37
CA LEU A 582 -28.20 -2.18 72.81
C LEU A 582 -27.33 -2.66 73.98
N LYS A 583 -27.91 -3.47 74.86
CA LYS A 583 -27.16 -4.20 75.87
C LYS A 583 -26.65 -5.52 75.27
N VAL A 584 -25.36 -5.59 74.99
CA VAL A 584 -24.75 -6.67 74.20
C VAL A 584 -23.84 -7.55 75.06
N LEU A 585 -23.99 -8.88 74.90
CA LEU A 585 -23.07 -9.87 75.44
C LEU A 585 -22.24 -10.50 74.32
N LEU A 586 -20.93 -10.29 74.34
CA LEU A 586 -19.98 -11.03 73.52
C LEU A 586 -19.50 -12.25 74.31
N ILE A 587 -19.65 -13.44 73.74
CA ILE A 587 -19.19 -14.70 74.31
C ILE A 587 -18.04 -15.23 73.45
N ASP A 588 -16.86 -15.41 74.05
CA ASP A 588 -15.75 -16.11 73.40
C ASP A 588 -15.97 -17.63 73.57
N ALA A 589 -16.63 -18.23 72.59
CA ALA A 589 -16.93 -19.67 72.57
C ALA A 589 -15.85 -20.46 71.80
N ASN A 590 -14.70 -19.85 71.50
CA ASN A 590 -13.57 -20.49 70.84
C ASN A 590 -12.55 -20.98 71.86
N PHE A 591 -12.91 -22.05 72.59
CA PHE A 591 -12.05 -22.69 73.59
C PHE A 591 -10.70 -23.18 73.03
N ARG A 592 -10.60 -23.38 71.70
CA ARG A 592 -9.37 -23.85 71.04
C ARG A 592 -8.33 -22.74 70.89
N ARG A 593 -8.77 -21.50 70.67
CA ARG A 593 -7.92 -20.31 70.56
C ARG A 593 -8.66 -19.11 71.17
N PRO A 594 -8.68 -19.02 72.51
CA PRO A 594 -9.36 -17.95 73.21
C PRO A 594 -8.53 -16.68 73.15
N GLU A 595 -8.87 -15.75 72.27
CA GLU A 595 -8.05 -14.56 71.99
C GLU A 595 -8.75 -13.25 72.41
N ILE A 596 -10.08 -13.26 72.65
CA ILE A 596 -10.85 -12.02 72.86
C ILE A 596 -10.46 -11.30 74.15
N HIS A 597 -10.30 -12.04 75.25
CA HIS A 597 -9.93 -11.46 76.54
C HIS A 597 -8.53 -10.82 76.51
N GLU A 598 -7.58 -11.40 75.75
CA GLU A 598 -6.25 -10.82 75.53
C GLU A 598 -6.36 -9.52 74.71
N PHE A 599 -7.19 -9.52 73.66
CA PHE A 599 -7.42 -8.33 72.84
C PHE A 599 -8.09 -7.19 73.63
N LEU A 600 -9.03 -7.51 74.51
CA LEU A 600 -9.75 -6.53 75.34
C LEU A 600 -9.06 -6.22 76.67
N LYS A 601 -7.95 -6.89 76.99
CA LYS A 601 -7.19 -6.76 78.25
C LYS A 601 -8.05 -7.03 79.50
N LEU A 602 -8.91 -8.04 79.43
CA LEU A 602 -9.79 -8.48 80.52
C LEU A 602 -9.29 -9.79 81.13
N ASN A 603 -9.76 -10.10 82.34
CA ASN A 603 -9.37 -11.32 83.04
C ASN A 603 -10.10 -12.56 82.47
N ASN A 604 -9.43 -13.71 82.41
CA ASN A 604 -9.99 -14.99 81.97
C ASN A 604 -10.08 -16.06 83.07
N ASP A 605 -9.92 -15.69 84.35
CA ASP A 605 -10.03 -16.64 85.47
C ASP A 605 -11.44 -17.23 85.64
N LYS A 606 -12.47 -16.52 85.15
CA LYS A 606 -13.88 -16.85 85.26
C LYS A 606 -14.55 -16.70 83.90
N GLY A 607 -15.17 -17.76 83.39
CA GLY A 607 -15.81 -17.74 82.07
C GLY A 607 -16.81 -18.87 81.81
N LEU A 608 -17.15 -19.08 80.55
CA LEU A 608 -18.19 -20.01 80.09
C LEU A 608 -17.94 -21.44 80.56
N ASN A 609 -16.68 -21.93 80.58
CA ASN A 609 -16.37 -23.27 81.08
C ASN A 609 -16.75 -23.44 82.56
N ASN A 610 -16.53 -22.42 83.38
CA ASN A 610 -16.89 -22.47 84.81
C ASN A 610 -18.41 -22.55 84.99
N LEU A 611 -19.18 -21.81 84.18
CA LEU A 611 -20.65 -21.82 84.21
C LEU A 611 -21.25 -23.16 83.75
N LEU A 612 -20.56 -23.85 82.82
CA LEU A 612 -20.98 -25.17 82.36
C LEU A 612 -20.75 -26.26 83.42
N LYS A 613 -19.77 -26.09 84.31
CA LYS A 613 -19.43 -27.04 85.37
C LYS A 613 -20.23 -26.86 86.67
N ASP A 614 -20.55 -25.62 87.06
CA ASP A 614 -21.24 -25.34 88.31
C ASP A 614 -22.62 -24.69 88.07
N GLN A 615 -23.67 -25.41 88.48
CA GLN A 615 -25.04 -24.97 88.22
C GLN A 615 -25.53 -23.86 89.15
N THR A 616 -24.84 -23.63 90.26
CA THR A 616 -25.22 -22.69 91.32
C THR A 616 -24.81 -21.25 91.03
N ILE A 617 -23.92 -21.06 90.06
CA ILE A 617 -23.39 -19.75 89.67
C ILE A 617 -24.42 -19.02 88.79
N ASP A 618 -24.70 -17.76 89.12
CA ASP A 618 -25.47 -16.90 88.22
C ASP A 618 -24.62 -16.50 87.02
N ALA A 619 -25.08 -16.85 85.82
CA ALA A 619 -24.37 -16.61 84.57
C ALA A 619 -24.09 -15.12 84.33
N SER A 620 -24.96 -14.23 84.80
CA SER A 620 -24.79 -12.79 84.66
C SER A 620 -23.58 -12.24 85.42
N SER A 621 -23.23 -12.87 86.56
CA SER A 621 -22.16 -12.41 87.45
C SER A 621 -20.76 -12.61 86.86
N TYR A 622 -20.64 -13.39 85.78
CA TYR A 622 -19.38 -13.69 85.09
C TYR A 622 -19.21 -12.87 83.80
N ALA A 623 -20.23 -12.09 83.42
CA ALA A 623 -20.14 -11.15 82.31
C ALA A 623 -19.39 -9.89 82.77
N GLN A 624 -18.22 -9.64 82.20
CA GLN A 624 -17.36 -8.50 82.54
C GLN A 624 -17.69 -7.31 81.63
N LYS A 625 -17.93 -6.12 82.19
CA LYS A 625 -18.16 -4.91 81.39
C LYS A 625 -16.87 -4.53 80.66
N VAL A 626 -16.96 -4.32 79.34
CA VAL A 626 -15.78 -4.04 78.49
C VAL A 626 -15.39 -2.56 78.56
N PHE A 627 -16.38 -1.66 78.53
CA PHE A 627 -16.20 -0.22 78.65
C PHE A 627 -17.22 0.37 79.62
N GLU A 628 -16.84 1.36 80.43
CA GLU A 628 -17.77 1.99 81.38
C GLU A 628 -18.93 2.71 80.68
N GLU A 629 -18.64 3.33 79.53
CA GLU A 629 -19.53 4.21 78.77
C GLU A 629 -20.50 3.47 77.83
N ARG A 630 -20.38 2.15 77.69
CA ARG A 630 -21.17 1.34 76.74
C ARG A 630 -21.68 0.08 77.41
N GLU A 631 -22.87 -0.36 77.05
CA GLU A 631 -23.46 -1.60 77.57
C GLU A 631 -22.96 -2.84 76.81
N LEU A 632 -21.63 -2.98 76.71
CA LEU A 632 -20.96 -4.14 76.13
C LEU A 632 -20.32 -4.99 77.25
N TYR A 633 -20.64 -6.27 77.26
CA TYR A 633 -20.14 -7.24 78.23
C TYR A 633 -19.43 -8.39 77.52
N LEU A 634 -18.37 -8.92 78.14
CA LEU A 634 -17.63 -10.10 77.69
C LEU A 634 -17.85 -11.26 78.65
N LEU A 635 -18.26 -12.40 78.12
CA LEU A 635 -18.11 -13.70 78.77
C LEU A 635 -16.93 -14.43 78.11
N SER A 636 -15.81 -14.47 78.80
CA SER A 636 -14.61 -15.17 78.35
C SER A 636 -14.81 -16.70 78.46
N PRO A 637 -13.93 -17.53 77.87
CA PRO A 637 -14.10 -18.99 77.93
C PRO A 637 -13.76 -19.57 79.31
N GLY A 638 -12.97 -18.87 80.12
CA GLY A 638 -12.44 -19.37 81.39
C GLY A 638 -11.17 -20.22 81.19
N THR A 639 -10.75 -20.90 82.25
CA THR A 639 -9.66 -21.89 82.18
C THR A 639 -10.12 -23.15 81.45
N VAL A 640 -9.43 -23.54 80.38
CA VAL A 640 -9.81 -24.67 79.52
C VAL A 640 -8.80 -25.80 79.69
N GLU A 641 -9.23 -26.92 80.28
CA GLU A 641 -8.36 -28.10 80.54
C GLU A 641 -8.87 -29.39 79.84
N GLU A 642 -10.09 -29.37 79.28
CA GLU A 642 -10.78 -30.52 78.67
C GLU A 642 -11.06 -30.31 77.17
N ASP A 643 -11.41 -31.37 76.44
CA ASP A 643 -11.73 -31.28 75.00
C ASP A 643 -13.03 -30.52 74.75
N THR A 644 -12.99 -29.58 73.79
CA THR A 644 -14.03 -28.58 73.52
C THR A 644 -15.34 -29.21 73.07
N ALA A 645 -15.30 -30.32 72.32
CA ALA A 645 -16.50 -30.99 71.83
C ALA A 645 -17.35 -31.55 72.97
N THR A 646 -16.73 -31.97 74.08
CA THR A 646 -17.42 -32.50 75.27
C THR A 646 -18.06 -31.39 76.10
N ILE A 647 -17.43 -30.22 76.15
CA ILE A 647 -17.90 -29.03 76.89
C ILE A 647 -19.18 -28.47 76.25
N LEU A 648 -19.21 -28.38 74.91
CA LEU A 648 -20.27 -27.72 74.15
C LEU A 648 -21.55 -28.55 73.95
N THR A 649 -21.52 -29.87 74.19
CA THR A 649 -22.68 -30.76 73.97
C THR A 649 -23.61 -30.92 75.18
N THR A 650 -23.48 -30.07 76.20
CA THR A 650 -24.26 -30.19 77.44
C THR A 650 -25.60 -29.46 77.32
N GLU A 651 -26.69 -30.05 77.81
CA GLU A 651 -28.00 -29.38 77.95
C GLU A 651 -27.88 -28.06 78.76
N ARG A 652 -26.88 -28.02 79.64
CA ARG A 652 -26.51 -26.86 80.44
C ARG A 652 -26.18 -25.62 79.61
N LEU A 653 -25.57 -25.76 78.43
CA LEU A 653 -25.27 -24.61 77.57
C LEU A 653 -26.56 -23.91 77.14
N THR A 654 -27.57 -24.67 76.73
CA THR A 654 -28.89 -24.13 76.35
C THR A 654 -29.54 -23.41 77.53
N GLU A 655 -29.48 -23.98 78.74
CA GLU A 655 -30.01 -23.32 79.94
C GLU A 655 -29.30 -21.98 80.24
N ILE A 656 -27.97 -21.93 80.10
CA ILE A 656 -27.18 -20.71 80.32
C ILE A 656 -27.56 -19.65 79.29
N LEU A 657 -27.62 -20.02 78.01
CA LEU A 657 -27.96 -19.09 76.94
C LEU A 657 -29.39 -18.55 77.08
N GLU A 658 -30.37 -19.38 77.45
CA GLU A 658 -31.74 -18.93 77.70
C GLU A 658 -31.85 -18.00 78.93
N LYS A 659 -31.08 -18.25 80.00
CA LYS A 659 -31.02 -17.32 81.15
C LYS A 659 -30.38 -15.98 80.79
N LEU A 660 -29.34 -15.99 79.97
CA LEU A 660 -28.68 -14.77 79.50
C LEU A 660 -29.57 -14.02 78.50
N ARG A 661 -30.37 -14.73 77.70
CA ARG A 661 -31.29 -14.16 76.71
C ARG A 661 -32.24 -13.13 77.32
N SER A 662 -32.73 -13.35 78.54
CA SER A 662 -33.64 -12.39 79.20
C SER A 662 -32.94 -11.11 79.71
N GLN A 663 -31.61 -11.05 79.69
CA GLN A 663 -30.83 -9.96 80.31
C GLN A 663 -30.06 -9.08 79.31
N PHE A 664 -29.97 -9.52 78.06
CA PHE A 664 -29.23 -8.88 76.97
C PHE A 664 -30.10 -8.79 75.72
N ASP A 665 -29.99 -7.69 74.98
CA ASP A 665 -30.75 -7.47 73.74
C ASP A 665 -30.14 -8.24 72.56
N LEU A 666 -28.83 -8.50 72.62
CA LEU A 666 -28.07 -9.22 71.61
C LEU A 666 -26.95 -10.04 72.29
N ILE A 667 -26.84 -11.32 71.90
CA ILE A 667 -25.73 -12.18 72.31
C ILE A 667 -24.97 -12.63 71.06
N VAL A 668 -23.66 -12.37 71.01
CA VAL A 668 -22.77 -12.71 69.89
C VAL A 668 -21.75 -13.73 70.36
N LEU A 669 -21.72 -14.92 69.74
CA LEU A 669 -20.76 -15.97 70.05
C LEU A 669 -19.66 -16.01 68.98
N ASP A 670 -18.39 -15.81 69.36
CA ASP A 670 -17.27 -16.12 68.47
C ASP A 670 -16.97 -17.61 68.51
N ALA A 671 -17.01 -18.28 67.36
CA ALA A 671 -16.82 -19.73 67.25
C ALA A 671 -15.72 -20.06 66.24
N PRO A 672 -14.97 -21.18 66.40
CA PRO A 672 -13.92 -21.57 65.45
C PRO A 672 -14.50 -21.85 64.05
N SER A 673 -13.63 -21.91 63.03
CA SER A 673 -14.05 -22.13 61.64
C SER A 673 -14.75 -23.48 61.45
N ILE A 674 -15.70 -23.55 60.52
CA ILE A 674 -16.60 -24.70 60.31
C ILE A 674 -15.85 -25.93 59.82
N LEU A 675 -15.01 -25.77 58.80
CA LEU A 675 -14.36 -26.90 58.15
C LEU A 675 -13.42 -27.63 59.13
N GLY A 676 -13.68 -28.92 59.31
CA GLY A 676 -12.89 -29.81 60.16
C GLY A 676 -13.19 -29.72 61.66
N LEU A 677 -14.14 -28.89 62.11
CA LEU A 677 -14.48 -28.73 63.53
C LEU A 677 -16.00 -28.81 63.77
N ALA A 678 -16.40 -29.32 64.94
CA ALA A 678 -17.83 -29.51 65.28
C ALA A 678 -18.41 -28.33 66.08
N ASP A 679 -17.56 -27.49 66.65
CA ASP A 679 -17.87 -26.55 67.71
C ASP A 679 -18.93 -25.51 67.29
N ALA A 680 -18.72 -24.80 66.17
CA ALA A 680 -19.66 -23.81 65.66
C ALA A 680 -21.03 -24.43 65.34
N ARG A 681 -21.05 -25.69 64.88
CA ARG A 681 -22.28 -26.41 64.54
C ARG A 681 -23.09 -26.79 65.76
N ILE A 682 -22.41 -27.22 66.83
CA ILE A 682 -23.03 -27.53 68.11
C ILE A 682 -23.64 -26.25 68.70
N LEU A 683 -22.87 -25.15 68.72
CA LEU A 683 -23.35 -23.85 69.18
C LEU A 683 -24.59 -23.40 68.39
N SER A 684 -24.58 -23.53 67.06
CA SER A 684 -25.69 -23.05 66.24
C SER A 684 -27.04 -23.71 66.55
N ARG A 685 -27.07 -24.92 67.11
CA ARG A 685 -28.32 -25.63 67.47
C ARG A 685 -29.07 -25.01 68.64
N CYS A 686 -28.39 -24.28 69.51
CA CYS A 686 -28.98 -23.59 70.67
C CYS A 686 -28.99 -22.06 70.50
N THR A 687 -28.90 -21.57 69.26
CA THR A 687 -28.92 -20.14 68.91
C THR A 687 -29.90 -19.87 67.77
N ASP A 688 -30.16 -18.60 67.46
CA ASP A 688 -31.11 -18.24 66.40
C ASP A 688 -30.53 -18.34 64.98
N GLY A 689 -29.19 -18.41 64.85
CA GLY A 689 -28.54 -18.75 63.59
C GLY A 689 -27.06 -18.40 63.51
N LEU A 690 -26.45 -18.78 62.39
CA LEU A 690 -25.04 -18.58 62.11
C LEU A 690 -24.80 -17.49 61.07
N ILE A 691 -23.86 -16.60 61.36
CA ILE A 691 -23.31 -15.61 60.44
C ILE A 691 -21.96 -16.13 59.93
N LEU A 692 -21.88 -16.32 58.62
CA LEU A 692 -20.70 -16.89 57.97
C LEU A 692 -19.79 -15.79 57.43
N VAL A 693 -18.52 -15.77 57.83
CA VAL A 693 -17.53 -14.82 57.34
C VAL A 693 -16.68 -15.45 56.24
N ALA A 694 -16.56 -14.74 55.11
CA ALA A 694 -15.63 -15.10 54.02
C ALA A 694 -14.65 -13.96 53.73
N SER A 695 -13.36 -14.25 53.69
CA SER A 695 -12.32 -13.25 53.38
C SER A 695 -12.08 -13.18 51.88
N LEU A 696 -12.32 -12.01 51.29
CA LEU A 696 -11.92 -11.70 49.92
C LEU A 696 -10.40 -11.82 49.78
N HIS A 697 -9.95 -12.27 48.60
CA HIS A 697 -8.55 -12.53 48.23
C HIS A 697 -7.87 -13.66 49.04
N LYS A 698 -8.63 -14.43 49.83
CA LYS A 698 -8.07 -15.51 50.65
C LYS A 698 -8.94 -16.77 50.63
N THR A 699 -10.23 -16.66 50.96
CA THR A 699 -11.12 -17.82 51.00
C THR A 699 -11.38 -18.29 49.57
N SER A 700 -11.10 -19.56 49.29
CA SER A 700 -11.36 -20.15 47.97
C SER A 700 -12.85 -20.48 47.81
N GLN A 701 -13.28 -20.51 46.55
CA GLN A 701 -14.66 -20.84 46.18
C GLN A 701 -15.06 -22.24 46.64
N THR A 702 -14.14 -23.20 46.50
CA THR A 702 -14.36 -24.60 46.88
C THR A 702 -14.51 -24.73 48.38
N VAL A 703 -13.63 -24.10 49.15
CA VAL A 703 -13.62 -24.13 50.63
C VAL A 703 -14.88 -23.47 51.21
N LEU A 704 -15.29 -22.31 50.68
CA LEU A 704 -16.51 -21.67 51.15
C LEU A 704 -17.75 -22.51 50.84
N LYS A 705 -17.82 -23.10 49.65
CA LYS A 705 -18.95 -23.95 49.25
C LYS A 705 -19.03 -25.20 50.12
N GLU A 706 -17.90 -25.86 50.37
CA GLU A 706 -17.83 -27.03 51.26
C GLU A 706 -18.34 -26.70 52.67
N ALA A 707 -17.98 -25.53 53.21
CA ALA A 707 -18.46 -25.10 54.52
C ALA A 707 -19.98 -24.87 54.55
N ILE A 708 -20.54 -24.30 53.48
CA ILE A 708 -21.99 -24.08 53.35
C ILE A 708 -22.72 -25.42 53.20
N ASP A 709 -22.25 -26.30 52.31
CA ASP A 709 -22.81 -27.63 52.09
C ASP A 709 -22.79 -28.44 53.42
N GLU A 710 -21.74 -28.33 54.23
CA GLU A 710 -21.64 -28.98 55.54
C GLU A 710 -22.69 -28.44 56.53
N LEU A 711 -22.92 -27.12 56.57
CA LEU A 711 -23.96 -26.52 57.42
C LEU A 711 -25.37 -26.87 56.96
N GLU A 712 -25.64 -26.81 55.66
CA GLU A 712 -26.95 -27.12 55.06
C GLU A 712 -27.31 -28.60 55.28
N SER A 713 -26.36 -29.52 55.10
CA SER A 713 -26.58 -30.96 55.34
C SER A 713 -27.03 -31.28 56.76
N GLN A 714 -26.66 -30.44 57.73
CA GLN A 714 -27.01 -30.58 59.14
C GLN A 714 -28.17 -29.69 59.57
N HIS A 715 -28.86 -29.05 58.60
CA HIS A 715 -30.01 -28.18 58.82
C HIS A 715 -29.72 -27.01 59.78
N ILE A 716 -28.49 -26.49 59.73
CA ILE A 716 -28.09 -25.34 60.56
C ILE A 716 -28.55 -24.06 59.86
N PRO A 717 -29.32 -23.18 60.53
CA PRO A 717 -29.80 -21.94 59.92
C PRO A 717 -28.65 -20.95 59.71
N ILE A 718 -28.35 -20.65 58.45
CA ILE A 718 -27.38 -19.62 58.05
C ILE A 718 -28.14 -18.32 57.79
N ILE A 719 -27.91 -17.31 58.63
CA ILE A 719 -28.57 -15.99 58.51
C ILE A 719 -28.06 -15.25 57.27
N GLY A 720 -26.78 -15.39 56.97
CA GLY A 720 -26.16 -14.83 55.79
C GLY A 720 -24.65 -14.75 55.89
N LEU A 721 -24.06 -14.14 54.87
CA LEU A 721 -22.62 -14.08 54.68
C LEU A 721 -22.09 -12.65 54.83
N VAL A 722 -20.97 -12.51 55.53
CA VAL A 722 -20.22 -11.25 55.63
C VAL A 722 -18.94 -11.36 54.82
N ALA A 723 -18.79 -10.49 53.82
CA ALA A 723 -17.59 -10.43 52.99
C ALA A 723 -16.54 -9.54 53.66
N ASN A 724 -15.42 -10.11 54.08
CA ASN A 724 -14.35 -9.39 54.77
C ASN A 724 -13.17 -9.07 53.83
N ARG A 725 -12.39 -8.03 54.15
CA ARG A 725 -11.17 -7.62 53.45
C ARG A 725 -11.37 -7.16 52.00
N GLN A 726 -12.42 -6.38 51.73
CA GLN A 726 -12.53 -5.71 50.44
C GLN A 726 -11.40 -4.68 50.27
N LYS A 727 -10.71 -4.72 49.12
CA LYS A 727 -9.69 -3.73 48.77
C LYS A 727 -10.31 -2.64 47.89
N GLY A 728 -10.09 -1.37 48.26
CA GLY A 728 -10.66 -0.21 47.56
C GLY A 728 -12.03 0.21 48.11
N ALA A 729 -12.40 1.47 47.88
CA ALA A 729 -13.66 2.04 48.34
C ALA A 729 -14.86 1.32 47.73
N THR A 730 -15.88 1.03 48.54
CA THR A 730 -17.15 0.50 48.03
C THR A 730 -17.87 1.55 47.18
N PRO A 731 -18.44 1.18 46.01
CA PRO A 731 -19.22 2.13 45.19
C PRO A 731 -20.50 2.61 45.88
N VAL A 732 -21.00 1.89 46.89
CA VAL A 732 -22.25 2.19 47.60
C VAL A 732 -22.17 3.51 48.39
N LEU A 733 -21.00 3.91 48.90
CA LEU A 733 -20.83 5.17 49.63
C LEU A 733 -20.47 6.38 48.74
N ARG A 734 -20.12 6.16 47.47
CA ARG A 734 -19.92 7.28 46.52
C ARG A 734 -21.22 8.03 46.22
N ALA A 735 -22.38 7.36 46.31
CA ALA A 735 -23.67 7.98 46.06
C ALA A 735 -24.14 8.87 47.23
N THR A 736 -23.84 8.49 48.48
CA THR A 736 -24.33 9.22 49.68
C THR A 736 -23.51 10.47 50.00
N ILE A 737 -22.20 10.48 49.68
CA ILE A 737 -21.34 11.66 49.91
C ILE A 737 -21.62 12.79 48.89
N SER A 738 -22.30 12.48 47.79
CA SER A 738 -22.68 13.48 46.78
C SER A 738 -23.88 14.37 47.17
N GLN A 739 -24.58 14.11 48.27
CA GLN A 739 -25.83 14.82 48.61
C GLN A 739 -25.89 15.52 49.97
N SER A 740 -24.82 15.57 50.77
CA SER A 740 -24.80 16.33 52.03
C SER A 740 -23.98 17.63 51.92
N ASN A 741 -24.49 18.61 51.18
CA ASN A 741 -24.14 20.01 51.42
C ASN A 741 -24.94 20.49 52.63
N TYR A 742 -24.36 20.36 53.83
CA TYR A 742 -24.82 21.13 54.99
C TYR A 742 -23.91 22.34 55.17
N VAL A 743 -24.53 23.49 55.05
CA VAL A 743 -24.00 24.84 55.27
C VAL A 743 -23.57 24.96 56.73
N GLU A 744 -22.33 25.39 56.97
CA GLU A 744 -21.93 25.91 58.28
C GLU A 744 -21.29 27.28 58.14
N TYR A 745 -21.86 28.18 58.95
CA TYR A 745 -21.75 29.62 58.99
C TYR A 745 -20.43 30.01 59.69
N PHE A 746 -19.62 30.90 59.11
CA PHE A 746 -18.58 31.62 59.84
C PHE A 746 -18.76 33.13 59.61
N PRO A 747 -18.76 33.95 60.68
CA PRO A 747 -18.94 35.39 60.59
C PRO A 747 -17.67 36.12 60.12
N GLU A 748 -17.96 37.28 59.53
CA GLU A 748 -17.13 38.39 59.07
C GLU A 748 -15.73 38.53 59.70
N ASP A 749 -14.71 38.67 58.86
CA ASP A 749 -13.91 39.90 58.77
C ASP A 749 -12.84 39.81 57.65
N ALA A 750 -12.54 40.97 57.06
CA ALA A 750 -11.47 41.30 56.10
C ALA A 750 -11.85 41.38 54.60
N GLN A 751 -12.48 42.52 54.30
CA GLN A 751 -12.31 43.43 53.15
C GLN A 751 -11.77 42.93 51.80
N GLU A 752 -12.59 43.27 50.80
CA GLU A 752 -12.46 43.14 49.35
C GLU A 752 -11.25 43.88 48.75
N GLU A 753 -10.63 43.26 47.74
CA GLU A 753 -10.10 43.98 46.58
C GLU A 753 -10.41 43.16 45.31
N GLU A 754 -11.20 43.75 44.42
CA GLU A 754 -11.73 43.17 43.18
C GLU A 754 -10.66 43.00 42.09
N LEU A 755 -10.75 41.92 41.30
CA LEU A 755 -10.26 41.87 39.92
C LEU A 755 -11.29 41.16 39.01
N PRO A 756 -11.46 41.61 37.75
CA PRO A 756 -12.68 41.42 36.97
C PRO A 756 -12.75 40.12 36.14
N GLN A 757 -14.01 39.83 35.80
CA GLN A 757 -14.55 38.73 35.00
C GLN A 757 -14.19 38.81 33.50
N ASN A 758 -14.08 37.63 32.89
CA ASN A 758 -14.77 37.16 31.67
C ASN A 758 -13.85 36.43 30.69
N TYR A 759 -14.11 35.14 30.52
CA TYR A 759 -13.92 34.42 29.26
C TYR A 759 -15.04 33.37 29.15
N GLU A 760 -15.98 33.63 28.23
CA GLU A 760 -16.92 32.65 27.67
C GLU A 760 -16.41 32.19 26.30
N GLU A 761 -16.47 30.88 26.08
CA GLU A 761 -16.51 30.19 24.77
C GLU A 761 -18.00 30.05 24.35
N PRO A 762 -18.40 29.44 23.20
CA PRO A 762 -17.71 29.08 21.93
C PRO A 762 -18.58 29.37 20.66
N VAL A 763 -18.19 28.85 19.47
CA VAL A 763 -18.98 28.02 18.51
C VAL A 763 -18.58 28.19 17.02
N GLU A 764 -18.62 27.04 16.34
CA GLU A 764 -18.50 26.63 14.93
C GLU A 764 -19.20 27.47 13.85
N SER A 765 -18.67 27.46 12.60
CA SER A 765 -19.22 26.71 11.45
C SER A 765 -18.60 27.11 10.10
N GLU A 766 -18.49 26.12 9.19
CA GLU A 766 -18.60 26.07 7.70
C GLU A 766 -18.63 27.41 6.90
N GLU A 767 -18.07 27.57 5.69
CA GLU A 767 -18.45 26.89 4.45
C GLU A 767 -17.62 27.39 3.23
N LEU A 768 -17.35 26.48 2.27
CA LEU A 768 -17.29 26.58 0.79
C LEU A 768 -16.61 27.73 -0.02
N ALA A 769 -15.70 27.27 -0.90
CA ALA A 769 -15.62 27.44 -2.37
C ALA A 769 -15.27 28.80 -3.04
N GLY A 770 -14.24 28.75 -3.90
CA GLY A 770 -14.42 28.98 -5.34
C GLY A 770 -13.56 30.07 -6.06
N LEU A 771 -12.96 29.64 -7.19
CA LEU A 771 -12.68 30.38 -8.45
C LEU A 771 -11.41 31.27 -8.49
N GLU A 772 -10.41 30.93 -9.32
CA GLU A 772 -10.19 31.41 -10.73
C GLU A 772 -10.07 32.94 -10.82
N SER A 773 -9.19 33.61 -11.58
CA SER A 773 -7.96 33.38 -12.36
C SER A 773 -7.65 34.76 -12.98
N GLU A 774 -6.37 35.08 -13.22
CA GLU A 774 -5.87 36.15 -14.14
C GLU A 774 -6.21 37.64 -13.86
N GLU A 775 -5.18 38.50 -13.78
CA GLU A 775 -4.68 39.36 -14.89
C GLU A 775 -3.78 40.52 -14.40
N LEU A 776 -2.55 40.55 -14.92
CA LEU A 776 -1.67 41.63 -15.41
C LEU A 776 -1.64 43.10 -14.89
N ALA A 777 -0.38 43.60 -14.96
CA ALA A 777 0.13 44.98 -15.06
C ALA A 777 0.15 45.83 -13.76
N GLY A 778 1.24 46.46 -13.32
CA GLY A 778 2.51 46.90 -13.91
C GLY A 778 2.76 48.34 -13.40
N LEU A 779 3.97 48.69 -12.95
CA LEU A 779 4.52 50.06 -12.74
C LEU A 779 5.96 49.93 -12.17
N GLU A 780 6.97 50.41 -12.90
CA GLU A 780 7.88 51.55 -12.54
C GLU A 780 8.61 51.40 -11.19
N SER A 781 9.90 51.70 -10.98
CA SER A 781 11.04 52.24 -11.73
C SER A 781 12.21 52.33 -10.73
N GLU A 782 13.42 52.58 -11.23
CA GLU A 782 14.63 53.10 -10.54
C GLU A 782 15.80 52.14 -10.18
N GLU A 783 16.86 52.29 -10.98
CA GLU A 783 18.28 52.02 -10.70
C GLU A 783 18.84 52.87 -9.53
N PRO A 784 20.03 52.56 -8.98
CA PRO A 784 21.24 53.21 -9.49
C PRO A 784 22.48 52.32 -9.66
N ILE A 785 23.28 52.72 -10.64
CA ILE A 785 24.62 52.27 -11.05
C ILE A 785 25.72 52.95 -10.21
N ILE A 786 26.79 52.24 -9.84
CA ILE A 786 28.22 52.68 -9.80
C ILE A 786 29.12 51.41 -9.99
N LYS A 787 29.74 51.19 -11.18
CA LYS A 787 31.18 51.39 -11.56
C LYS A 787 32.21 50.74 -10.61
N GLU A 788 33.37 50.21 -10.98
CA GLU A 788 34.23 50.05 -12.17
C GLU A 788 35.34 49.07 -11.65
N THR A 789 35.96 48.18 -12.42
CA THR A 789 37.21 48.49 -13.14
C THR A 789 37.67 47.27 -13.93
N VAL A 790 38.18 47.59 -15.12
CA VAL A 790 38.84 46.73 -16.10
C VAL A 790 40.34 46.69 -15.76
N ASP A 791 41.01 45.57 -16.00
CA ASP A 791 42.35 45.61 -16.56
C ASP A 791 42.61 44.39 -17.46
N THR A 792 43.06 44.70 -18.67
CA THR A 792 43.42 43.80 -19.77
C THR A 792 44.91 43.51 -19.77
N HIS A 793 45.30 42.27 -20.02
CA HIS A 793 46.29 41.95 -21.05
C HIS A 793 46.14 40.53 -21.59
#